data_AF-A0A812Y871-F1
#
_entry.id   AF-A0A812Y871-F1
#
_cell.length_a   1.000
_cell.length_b   1.000
_cell.length_c   1.000
_cell.angle_alpha   90.00
_cell.angle_beta   90.00
_cell.angle_gamma   90.00
#
_symmetry.space_group_name_H-M   'P 1'
#
loop_
_entity.id
_entity.type
_entity.pdbx_description
1 polymer ?
#
loop_
_entity_poly.entity_id
_entity_poly.type
_entity_poly.pdbx_seq_one_letter_code
_entity_poly.pdbx_strand_id
1 'polypeptide(L)'
;MEPSCKAALLEALSKNRFLAVLNDDELLSVVHMLEVIRDAAGLGLLLEEGKEPDSIYVVQEGSLNASVAGKLSAVLGVGACVGIEGVLRGTQPQSVSVGSPSAVLWRADAAAISRLLEEKASKAAAETRKFIDRVRLFDFLPEEKKVHLPSLTVHHEVLHAGDRALTKGEIPLAIFIVKTGRLSGKRGHSVSPGAHPDSPSTRRMWTYLPGEVIGAGAYLFGRLESPARIDVTAEKECTLLSLNLKQLVQTFGDDLDECLQRAFMVFGLNQLPFLAGLTAAQKQVIVKAMEVKHYRAAEQVSVDVQFAMVFDGTLLVQQGTGPILELGFAEHYLDSTLFSAQGDAERADDELKEASDLMEEEVKGATRLAGGASGVRLATLAAPGAAKAFKEMGLSPVYSAEDMNDIALEVLQARRVSVLRHLSGAQIERLVKLLVPRVYASGASIFEQGEIGTAFYIVASGQVQVFIDGKPVRTLARHGHFGERALLFEGQRRTASVRVRSHEAELWCLEKVAFEEVLTDHLREEIMRRIEIQDSQTDLKDLCHVRVIGIGGFGHVRLVEHRRTKLRYALKQVKKVDGRVPENVRRECELLAEMDHPFILDMLQVYETTKSYYILMEYIMGGTLRTVLQAERMLQREAACFYAGSLIMVLEVLHDRNIVYRDLKPENVMVDARGYVKLIDFGIAKRLDEDGRTFTCVGTAHYMAPEAILSRREGYGTEVDTWSLGVLLFEFLCGQHPFGAFLNQQQEIFEAVLKQELAFPDAYQDPCGRRLLQEMLEKSPENRLGAGVFGWDDVKEHDFLAWPGDVSLFDCIVERMVHPPHVPKSASFVEHCSQELTFNDWHEEKEIVRSRRKCVTYR
;
A
#
# COMPACT_ATOMS: atom_id res chain seq x y z
N MET A 1 44.13 16.02 3.18
CA MET A 1 43.76 17.24 2.42
C MET A 1 43.97 18.45 3.31
N GLU A 2 44.60 19.51 2.82
CA GLU A 2 44.80 20.74 3.60
C GLU A 2 43.48 21.48 3.89
N PRO A 3 43.36 22.21 5.01
CA PRO A 3 42.14 22.96 5.37
C PRO A 3 41.68 23.97 4.32
N SER A 4 42.63 24.61 3.63
CA SER A 4 42.38 25.57 2.54
C SER A 4 41.73 24.91 1.32
N CYS A 5 42.23 23.73 0.92
CA CYS A 5 41.67 22.93 -0.18
C CYS A 5 40.26 22.43 0.15
N LYS A 6 40.06 21.99 1.40
CA LYS A 6 38.77 21.54 1.92
C LYS A 6 37.71 22.66 1.85
N ALA A 7 38.06 23.86 2.28
CA ALA A 7 37.16 25.02 2.21
C ALA A 7 36.82 25.39 0.76
N ALA A 8 37.80 25.38 -0.15
CA ALA A 8 37.57 25.66 -1.56
C ALA A 8 36.65 24.63 -2.25
N LEU A 9 36.78 23.34 -1.89
CA LEU A 9 35.89 22.29 -2.39
C LEU A 9 34.47 22.44 -1.86
N LEU A 10 34.32 22.73 -0.56
CA LEU A 10 33.00 22.99 0.03
C LEU A 10 32.32 24.18 -0.65
N GLU A 11 33.06 25.26 -0.90
CA GLU A 11 32.55 26.44 -1.61
C GLU A 11 32.16 26.13 -3.08
N ALA A 12 32.96 25.33 -3.78
CA ALA A 12 32.66 24.94 -5.16
C ALA A 12 31.42 24.04 -5.25
N LEU A 13 31.31 23.05 -4.36
CA LEU A 13 30.17 22.13 -4.33
C LEU A 13 28.89 22.82 -3.85
N SER A 14 28.95 23.71 -2.86
CA SER A 14 27.77 24.44 -2.37
C SER A 14 27.19 25.43 -3.40
N LYS A 15 28.03 26.00 -4.27
CA LYS A 15 27.60 26.84 -5.40
C LYS A 15 27.01 26.04 -6.56
N ASN A 16 27.20 24.71 -6.59
CA ASN A 16 26.63 23.89 -7.64
C ASN A 16 25.12 23.73 -7.42
N ARG A 17 24.31 24.14 -8.40
CA ARG A 17 22.84 24.13 -8.32
C ARG A 17 22.22 22.79 -7.89
N PHE A 18 22.89 21.67 -8.16
CA PHE A 18 22.38 20.34 -7.79
C PHE A 18 22.80 19.91 -6.39
N LEU A 19 23.97 20.33 -5.91
CA LEU A 19 24.48 20.00 -4.58
C LEU A 19 24.15 21.06 -3.53
N ALA A 20 23.69 22.25 -3.93
CA ALA A 20 23.30 23.35 -3.05
C ALA A 20 22.18 23.02 -2.04
N VAL A 21 21.49 21.89 -2.23
CA VAL A 21 20.43 21.40 -1.34
C VAL A 21 20.99 20.56 -0.17
N LEU A 22 22.25 20.12 -0.26
CA LEU A 22 22.90 19.34 0.79
C LEU A 22 23.35 20.24 1.94
N ASN A 23 23.26 19.75 3.18
CA ASN A 23 23.79 20.46 4.35
C ASN A 23 25.33 20.34 4.42
N ASP A 24 25.95 21.11 5.33
CA ASP A 24 27.41 21.19 5.45
C ASP A 24 28.07 19.83 5.76
N ASP A 25 27.41 18.95 6.54
CA ASP A 25 27.92 17.62 6.88
C ASP A 25 27.86 16.65 5.68
N GLU A 26 26.82 16.77 4.85
CA GLU A 26 26.65 16.00 3.62
C GLU A 26 27.64 16.43 2.54
N LEU A 27 27.78 17.74 2.32
CA LEU A 27 28.80 18.29 1.44
C LEU A 27 30.19 17.86 1.88
N LEU A 28 30.44 17.85 3.19
CA LEU A 28 31.69 17.40 3.75
C LEU A 28 31.96 15.90 3.48
N SER A 29 30.91 15.08 3.51
CA SER A 29 31.02 13.65 3.18
C SER A 29 31.35 13.44 1.70
N VAL A 30 30.78 14.24 0.80
CA VAL A 30 31.14 14.27 -0.63
C VAL A 30 32.60 14.68 -0.81
N VAL A 31 33.05 15.70 -0.09
CA VAL A 31 34.45 16.16 -0.14
C VAL A 31 35.43 15.07 0.30
N HIS A 32 35.08 14.22 1.27
CA HIS A 32 35.96 13.13 1.71
C HIS A 32 36.10 11.99 0.69
N MET A 33 35.19 11.87 -0.28
CA MET A 33 35.28 10.88 -1.37
C MET A 33 36.07 11.39 -2.57
N LEU A 34 36.40 12.68 -2.62
CA LEU A 34 37.12 13.26 -3.73
C LEU A 34 38.60 12.86 -3.68
N GLU A 35 39.10 12.37 -4.80
CA GLU A 35 40.50 12.03 -5.04
C GLU A 35 41.14 13.02 -6.03
N VAL A 36 42.39 13.40 -5.79
CA VAL A 36 43.08 14.36 -6.66
C VAL A 36 43.68 13.67 -7.89
N ILE A 37 43.48 14.28 -9.05
CA ILE A 37 44.02 13.89 -10.35
C ILE A 37 44.93 15.01 -10.83
N ARG A 38 46.21 14.70 -11.01
CA ARG A 38 47.24 15.67 -11.41
C ARG A 38 47.60 15.60 -12.90
N ASP A 39 47.23 14.52 -13.58
CA ASP A 39 47.41 14.34 -15.02
C ASP A 39 46.04 14.18 -15.70
N ALA A 40 45.28 15.28 -15.75
CA ALA A 40 43.95 15.27 -16.35
C ALA A 40 43.99 15.08 -17.88
N ALA A 41 45.10 15.45 -18.54
CA ALA A 41 45.26 15.28 -19.98
C ALA A 41 45.55 13.81 -20.36
N GLY A 42 46.28 13.07 -19.52
CA GLY A 42 46.55 11.64 -19.71
C GLY A 42 45.33 10.73 -19.61
N LEU A 43 44.22 11.21 -19.04
CA LEU A 43 42.95 10.46 -18.93
C LEU A 43 42.09 10.51 -20.20
N GLY A 44 42.40 11.38 -21.17
CA GLY A 44 41.61 11.53 -22.37
C GLY A 44 40.27 12.23 -22.12
N LEU A 45 39.16 11.58 -22.52
CA LEU A 45 37.82 12.13 -22.35
C LEU A 45 37.35 11.94 -20.90
N LEU A 46 37.11 13.03 -20.19
CA LEU A 46 36.57 13.02 -18.82
C LEU A 46 35.05 12.88 -18.82
N LEU A 47 34.40 13.49 -19.82
CA LEU A 47 32.99 13.28 -20.15
C LEU A 47 32.89 13.03 -21.65
N GLU A 48 32.03 12.10 -22.04
CA GLU A 48 31.78 11.76 -23.44
C GLU A 48 30.32 12.08 -23.79
N GLU A 49 30.12 12.67 -24.97
CA GLU A 49 28.80 13.02 -25.47
C GLU A 49 27.98 11.74 -25.67
N GLY A 50 26.79 11.67 -25.05
CA GLY A 50 25.90 10.50 -25.17
C GLY A 50 26.28 9.27 -24.33
N LYS A 51 27.23 9.38 -23.38
CA LYS A 51 27.51 8.30 -22.40
C LYS A 51 27.28 8.78 -20.98
N GLU A 52 26.67 7.93 -20.14
CA GLU A 52 26.49 8.27 -18.73
C GLU A 52 27.84 8.51 -18.04
N PRO A 53 27.98 9.58 -17.22
CA PRO A 53 29.21 9.84 -16.52
C PRO A 53 29.47 8.76 -15.46
N ASP A 54 30.70 8.24 -15.42
CA ASP A 54 31.16 7.33 -14.38
C ASP A 54 31.65 8.06 -13.11
N SER A 55 31.83 9.38 -13.20
CA SER A 55 32.48 10.19 -12.17
C SER A 55 32.01 11.65 -12.20
N ILE A 56 32.16 12.34 -11.07
CA ILE A 56 32.10 13.81 -11.00
C ILE A 56 33.51 14.39 -10.94
N TYR A 57 33.67 15.62 -11.44
CA TYR A 57 34.95 16.32 -11.39
C TYR A 57 34.80 17.76 -10.90
N VAL A 58 35.77 18.24 -10.12
CA VAL A 58 35.89 19.64 -9.67
C VAL A 58 37.26 20.18 -10.07
N VAL A 59 37.31 21.34 -10.73
CA VAL A 59 38.58 21.93 -11.18
C VAL A 59 39.27 22.63 -10.01
N GLN A 60 40.48 22.18 -9.67
CA GLN A 60 41.33 22.83 -8.66
C GLN A 60 42.29 23.82 -9.30
N GLU A 61 42.95 23.43 -10.39
CA GLU A 61 43.92 24.26 -11.13
C GLU A 61 43.74 24.03 -12.63
N GLY A 62 44.09 25.02 -13.45
CA GLY A 62 43.94 24.95 -14.90
C GLY A 62 42.49 25.09 -15.36
N SER A 63 42.12 24.33 -16.39
CA SER A 63 40.79 24.41 -17.01
C SER A 63 40.37 23.11 -17.70
N LEU A 64 39.07 22.94 -17.89
CA LEU A 64 38.47 21.93 -18.75
C LEU A 64 37.92 22.56 -20.02
N ASN A 65 38.16 21.91 -21.16
CA ASN A 65 37.59 22.31 -22.43
C ASN A 65 36.35 21.44 -22.71
N ALA A 66 35.18 22.06 -22.79
CA ALA A 66 33.93 21.41 -23.15
C ALA A 66 33.63 21.67 -24.63
N SER A 67 33.44 20.61 -25.42
CA SER A 67 33.16 20.67 -26.85
C SER A 67 31.84 19.97 -27.18
N VAL A 68 31.07 20.52 -28.11
CA VAL A 68 29.81 19.92 -28.60
C VAL A 68 30.00 19.65 -30.09
N ALA A 69 29.75 18.41 -30.54
CA ALA A 69 29.95 18.01 -31.94
C ALA A 69 31.35 18.40 -32.49
N GLY A 70 32.39 18.27 -31.66
CA GLY A 70 33.78 18.56 -32.01
C GLY A 70 34.18 20.05 -32.04
N LYS A 71 33.26 20.98 -31.68
CA LYS A 71 33.58 22.42 -31.56
C LYS A 71 33.65 22.83 -30.10
N LEU A 72 34.71 23.58 -29.73
CA LEU A 72 34.86 24.14 -28.39
C LEU A 72 33.67 25.05 -28.07
N SER A 73 32.93 24.70 -27.03
CA SER A 73 31.71 25.39 -26.58
C SER A 73 31.97 26.21 -25.31
N ALA A 74 32.77 25.69 -24.37
CA ALA A 74 33.10 26.40 -23.14
C ALA A 74 34.48 26.00 -22.60
N VAL A 75 35.07 26.89 -21.80
CA VAL A 75 36.27 26.63 -21.01
C VAL A 75 35.93 26.85 -19.54
N LEU A 76 36.04 25.79 -18.74
CA LEU A 76 35.62 25.76 -17.34
C LEU A 76 36.85 25.89 -16.44
N GLY A 77 36.93 26.98 -15.67
CA GLY A 77 38.05 27.28 -14.78
C GLY A 77 37.90 26.70 -13.37
N VAL A 78 38.78 27.12 -12.48
CA VAL A 78 38.82 26.71 -11.05
C VAL A 78 37.45 26.87 -10.38
N GLY A 79 37.05 25.86 -9.61
CA GLY A 79 35.76 25.77 -8.93
C GLY A 79 34.61 25.27 -9.79
N ALA A 80 34.80 25.11 -11.11
CA ALA A 80 33.79 24.49 -11.96
C ALA A 80 33.64 23.01 -11.62
N CYS A 81 32.39 22.55 -11.60
CA CYS A 81 32.05 21.15 -11.37
C CYS A 81 31.37 20.56 -12.60
N VAL A 82 31.77 19.37 -13.03
CA VAL A 82 31.21 18.67 -14.19
C VAL A 82 30.85 17.22 -13.84
N GLY A 83 29.95 16.61 -14.62
CA GLY A 83 29.45 15.24 -14.40
C GLY A 83 28.37 15.12 -13.33
N ILE A 84 28.25 16.09 -12.41
CA ILE A 84 27.29 16.08 -11.30
C ILE A 84 25.84 15.86 -11.77
N GLU A 85 25.42 16.54 -12.84
CA GLU A 85 24.04 16.42 -13.35
C GLU A 85 23.74 15.01 -13.84
N GLY A 86 24.64 14.41 -14.63
CA GLY A 86 24.46 13.04 -15.12
C GLY A 86 24.55 11.99 -14.00
N VAL A 87 25.42 12.22 -13.01
CA VAL A 87 25.54 11.38 -11.82
C VAL A 87 24.35 11.53 -10.86
N LEU A 88 23.62 12.64 -10.86
CA LEU A 88 22.44 12.83 -10.00
C LEU A 88 21.10 12.60 -10.70
N ARG A 89 21.05 12.62 -12.04
CA ARG A 89 19.79 12.50 -12.80
C ARG A 89 19.80 11.43 -13.89
N GLY A 90 20.92 10.76 -14.13
CA GLY A 90 21.06 9.74 -15.16
C GLY A 90 21.05 10.31 -16.56
N THR A 91 21.41 11.59 -16.68
CA THR A 91 21.47 12.29 -17.94
C THR A 91 22.82 12.07 -18.60
N GLN A 92 22.81 11.93 -19.93
CA GLN A 92 24.03 11.85 -20.71
C GLN A 92 24.54 13.27 -21.01
N PRO A 93 25.85 13.55 -20.90
CA PRO A 93 26.42 14.84 -21.27
C PRO A 93 26.14 15.16 -22.73
N GLN A 94 25.76 16.40 -23.01
CA GLN A 94 25.66 16.94 -24.38
C GLN A 94 27.00 17.50 -24.88
N SER A 95 28.06 17.39 -24.08
CA SER A 95 29.38 17.89 -24.41
C SER A 95 30.46 16.91 -23.96
N VAL A 96 31.52 16.85 -24.76
CA VAL A 96 32.77 16.16 -24.45
C VAL A 96 33.64 17.09 -23.61
N SER A 97 34.12 16.64 -22.46
CA SER A 97 35.03 17.43 -21.61
C SER A 97 36.41 16.80 -21.54
N VAL A 98 37.45 17.60 -21.78
CA VAL A 98 38.86 17.17 -21.72
C VAL A 98 39.65 18.14 -20.83
N GLY A 99 40.54 17.60 -20.00
CA GLY A 99 41.43 18.40 -19.16
C GLY A 99 42.55 19.06 -19.95
N SER A 100 42.88 20.31 -19.62
CA SER A 100 44.10 20.92 -20.14
C SER A 100 45.36 20.26 -19.54
N PRO A 101 46.54 20.36 -20.20
CA PRO A 101 47.77 19.71 -19.72
C PRO A 101 48.22 20.13 -18.31
N SER A 102 47.79 21.30 -17.84
CA SER A 102 48.08 21.82 -16.51
C SER A 102 46.90 21.67 -15.54
N ALA A 103 45.85 20.93 -15.90
CA ALA A 103 44.66 20.82 -15.08
C ALA A 103 44.84 19.83 -13.92
N VAL A 104 44.54 20.29 -12.71
CA VAL A 104 44.44 19.46 -11.51
C VAL A 104 42.96 19.39 -11.14
N LEU A 105 42.44 18.18 -11.02
CA LEU A 105 41.02 17.92 -10.78
C LEU A 105 40.83 17.12 -9.49
N TRP A 106 39.67 17.28 -8.87
CA TRP A 106 39.17 16.33 -7.88
C TRP A 106 38.13 15.45 -8.55
N ARG A 107 38.18 14.14 -8.34
CA ARG A 107 37.26 13.15 -8.90
C ARG A 107 36.60 12.35 -7.80
N ALA A 108 35.31 12.06 -7.95
CA ALA A 108 34.65 11.03 -7.16
C ALA A 108 33.80 10.12 -8.06
N ASP A 109 33.75 8.85 -7.70
CA ASP A 109 33.00 7.81 -8.41
C ASP A 109 31.49 8.03 -8.30
N ALA A 110 30.78 7.88 -9.42
CA ALA A 110 29.34 8.13 -9.50
C ALA A 110 28.51 7.14 -8.67
N ALA A 111 28.89 5.86 -8.65
CA ALA A 111 28.19 4.85 -7.89
C ALA A 111 28.40 5.03 -6.38
N ALA A 112 29.59 5.45 -5.97
CA ALA A 112 29.89 5.78 -4.57
C ALA A 112 29.07 6.99 -4.07
N ILE A 113 29.00 8.07 -4.85
CA ILE A 113 28.18 9.24 -4.50
C ILE A 113 26.70 8.89 -4.43
N SER A 114 26.20 8.15 -5.43
CA SER A 114 24.79 7.75 -5.47
C SER A 114 24.42 6.92 -4.24
N ARG A 115 25.25 5.93 -3.86
CA ARG A 115 25.04 5.13 -2.64
C ARG A 115 25.08 5.97 -1.38
N LEU A 116 26.01 6.91 -1.25
CA LEU A 116 26.09 7.77 -0.07
C LEU A 116 24.83 8.63 0.07
N LEU A 117 24.38 9.24 -1.02
CA LEU A 117 23.18 10.08 -1.02
C LEU A 117 21.91 9.23 -0.75
N GLU A 118 21.82 8.04 -1.33
CA GLU A 118 20.75 7.07 -1.03
C GLU A 118 20.77 6.65 0.44
N GLU A 119 21.93 6.29 0.99
CA GLU A 119 22.09 5.89 2.40
C GLU A 119 21.74 7.04 3.35
N LYS A 120 22.16 8.27 3.04
CA LYS A 120 21.87 9.47 3.84
C LYS A 120 20.39 9.85 3.77
N ALA A 121 19.78 9.84 2.58
CA ALA A 121 18.36 10.12 2.40
C ALA A 121 17.50 9.06 3.10
N SER A 122 17.82 7.77 2.91
CA SER A 122 17.16 6.66 3.61
C SER A 122 17.34 6.77 5.13
N LYS A 123 18.54 7.11 5.62
CA LYS A 123 18.78 7.29 7.06
C LYS A 123 18.04 8.50 7.63
N ALA A 124 18.01 9.63 6.93
CA ALA A 124 17.26 10.83 7.34
C ALA A 124 15.75 10.56 7.38
N ALA A 125 15.23 9.86 6.36
CA ALA A 125 13.85 9.40 6.31
C ALA A 125 13.56 8.41 7.45
N ALA A 126 14.42 7.42 7.70
CA ALA A 126 14.26 6.43 8.76
C ALA A 126 14.38 7.01 10.18
N GLU A 127 15.27 8.00 10.40
CA GLU A 127 15.39 8.71 11.68
C GLU A 127 14.18 9.61 11.93
N THR A 128 13.70 10.30 10.90
CA THR A 128 12.47 11.10 10.95
C THR A 128 11.27 10.19 11.21
N ARG A 129 11.18 9.05 10.53
CA ARG A 129 10.14 8.02 10.71
C ARG A 129 10.14 7.44 12.12
N LYS A 130 11.29 6.96 12.62
CA LYS A 130 11.42 6.43 13.99
C LYS A 130 11.05 7.42 15.08
N PHE A 131 11.20 8.72 14.80
CA PHE A 131 10.83 9.77 15.74
C PHE A 131 9.35 10.14 15.62
N ILE A 132 8.83 10.28 14.39
CA ILE A 132 7.41 10.53 14.12
C ILE A 132 6.52 9.37 14.64
N ASP A 133 6.95 8.12 14.49
CA ASP A 133 6.27 6.93 15.01
C ASP A 133 6.20 6.88 16.54
N ARG A 134 6.94 7.76 17.25
CA ARG A 134 6.88 7.91 18.71
C ARG A 134 5.98 9.06 19.13
N VAL A 135 5.47 9.84 18.17
CA VAL A 135 4.59 10.98 18.44
C VAL A 135 3.17 10.46 18.57
N ARG A 136 2.69 10.40 19.81
CA ARG A 136 1.36 9.87 20.16
C ARG A 136 0.18 10.46 19.40
N LEU A 137 0.33 11.67 18.84
CA LEU A 137 -0.68 12.30 17.99
C LEU A 137 -0.89 11.55 16.67
N PHE A 138 0.16 10.94 16.12
CA PHE A 138 0.14 10.25 14.83
C PHE A 138 -0.03 8.74 14.95
N ASP A 139 0.08 8.16 16.15
CA ASP A 139 -0.10 6.72 16.43
C ASP A 139 -1.39 6.14 15.82
N PHE A 140 -2.42 6.97 15.69
CA PHE A 140 -3.77 6.57 15.26
C PHE A 140 -4.17 7.11 13.88
N LEU A 141 -3.22 7.72 13.14
CA LEU A 141 -3.39 7.88 11.70
C LEU A 141 -3.40 6.48 11.04
N PRO A 142 -4.20 6.26 9.98
CA PRO A 142 -4.10 5.04 9.17
C PRO A 142 -2.66 4.80 8.72
N GLU A 143 -2.20 3.55 8.66
CA GLU A 143 -0.82 3.25 8.23
C GLU A 143 -0.56 3.79 6.82
N GLU A 144 -1.57 3.79 5.92
CA GLU A 144 -1.47 4.40 4.59
C GLU A 144 -1.11 5.89 4.67
N LYS A 145 -1.66 6.62 5.66
CA LYS A 145 -1.37 8.03 5.91
C LYS A 145 -0.03 8.26 6.59
N LYS A 146 0.43 7.33 7.43
CA LYS A 146 1.76 7.42 8.03
C LYS A 146 2.87 7.35 6.99
N VAL A 147 2.66 6.68 5.85
CA VAL A 147 3.62 6.61 4.73
C VAL A 147 3.91 7.98 4.11
N HIS A 148 3.03 8.96 4.27
CA HIS A 148 3.24 10.35 3.80
C HIS A 148 3.88 11.28 4.85
N LEU A 149 4.02 10.83 6.10
CA LEU A 149 4.72 11.61 7.13
C LEU A 149 6.20 11.91 6.79
N PRO A 150 6.97 11.00 6.16
CA PRO A 150 8.34 11.28 5.72
C PRO A 150 8.46 12.35 4.63
N SER A 151 7.40 12.65 3.87
CA SER A 151 7.38 13.76 2.90
C SER A 151 7.16 15.13 3.54
N LEU A 152 6.81 15.19 4.84
CA LEU A 152 6.70 16.47 5.55
C LEU A 152 8.08 17.08 5.76
N THR A 153 8.23 18.37 5.45
CA THR A 153 9.44 19.11 5.83
C THR A 153 9.43 19.32 7.35
N VAL A 154 10.38 18.69 8.06
CA VAL A 154 10.55 18.85 9.50
C VAL A 154 11.70 19.80 9.77
N HIS A 155 11.44 20.91 10.47
CA HIS A 155 12.49 21.85 10.86
C HIS A 155 12.97 21.57 12.28
N HIS A 156 14.28 21.60 12.49
CA HIS A 156 14.87 21.54 13.82
C HIS A 156 15.02 22.95 14.38
N GLU A 157 14.40 23.22 15.52
CA GLU A 157 14.51 24.49 16.23
C GLU A 157 15.20 24.28 17.58
N VAL A 158 16.14 25.14 17.92
CA VAL A 158 16.84 25.11 19.21
C VAL A 158 16.42 26.33 20.00
N LEU A 159 15.83 26.10 21.17
CA LEU A 159 15.44 27.13 22.12
C LEU A 159 16.41 27.13 23.30
N HIS A 160 16.87 28.30 23.72
CA HIS A 160 17.68 28.46 24.93
C HIS A 160 16.80 28.67 26.16
N ALA A 161 17.40 28.58 27.34
CA ALA A 161 16.67 28.75 28.60
C ALA A 161 16.00 30.13 28.68
N GLY A 162 14.68 30.15 28.91
CA GLY A 162 13.86 31.36 28.96
C GLY A 162 13.18 31.72 27.64
N ASP A 163 13.58 31.11 26.52
CA ASP A 163 12.94 31.32 25.22
C ASP A 163 11.51 30.77 25.22
N ARG A 164 10.63 31.44 24.46
CA ARG A 164 9.20 31.09 24.36
C ARG A 164 8.98 30.19 23.16
N ALA A 165 8.45 29.00 23.40
CA ALA A 165 7.99 28.07 22.36
C ALA A 165 6.56 28.41 21.88
N LEU A 166 5.71 28.94 22.77
CA LEU A 166 4.39 29.47 22.45
C LEU A 166 4.08 30.68 23.34
N THR A 167 3.49 31.71 22.76
CA THR A 167 3.00 32.88 23.52
C THR A 167 1.48 32.86 23.60
N LYS A 168 0.94 33.06 24.80
CA LYS A 168 -0.51 33.17 25.02
C LYS A 168 -1.07 34.31 24.17
N GLY A 169 -2.10 34.03 23.37
CA GLY A 169 -2.73 35.01 22.48
C GLY A 169 -2.26 34.97 21.03
N GLU A 170 -1.17 34.26 20.71
CA GLU A 170 -0.66 34.12 19.34
C GLU A 170 -1.27 32.90 18.64
N ILE A 171 -1.48 32.99 17.33
CA ILE A 171 -1.96 31.87 16.51
C ILE A 171 -0.73 31.03 16.11
N PRO A 172 -0.61 29.77 16.58
CA PRO A 172 0.52 28.93 16.21
C PRO A 172 0.44 28.55 14.73
N LEU A 173 1.55 28.71 13.99
CA LEU A 173 1.68 28.35 12.56
C LEU A 173 2.37 26.99 12.33
N ALA A 174 2.79 26.33 13.40
CA ALA A 174 3.46 25.03 13.40
C ALA A 174 3.05 24.19 14.61
N ILE A 175 3.16 22.87 14.50
CA ILE A 175 3.13 21.95 15.64
C ILE A 175 4.57 21.72 16.09
N PHE A 176 4.81 21.85 17.40
CA PHE A 176 6.12 21.62 17.98
C PHE A 176 6.15 20.29 18.73
N ILE A 177 7.17 19.48 18.48
CA ILE A 177 7.41 18.24 19.21
C ILE A 177 8.73 18.39 19.96
N VAL A 178 8.73 18.13 21.27
CA VAL A 178 9.96 18.22 22.05
C VAL A 178 10.88 17.05 21.69
N LYS A 179 12.03 17.33 21.05
CA LYS A 179 13.04 16.31 20.72
C LYS A 179 13.94 16.03 21.93
N THR A 180 14.41 17.10 22.58
CA THR A 180 15.29 17.05 23.76
C THR A 180 15.00 18.25 24.66
N GLY A 181 15.32 18.13 25.94
CA GLY A 181 15.13 19.21 26.92
C GLY A 181 13.77 19.17 27.62
N ARG A 182 13.38 20.29 28.23
CA ARG A 182 12.17 20.43 29.05
C ARG A 182 11.55 21.82 28.89
N LEU A 183 10.24 21.87 28.61
CA LEU A 183 9.48 23.12 28.55
C LEU A 183 8.49 23.22 29.72
N SER A 184 8.06 24.44 30.05
CA SER A 184 7.10 24.73 31.11
C SER A 184 5.95 25.61 30.62
N GLY A 185 4.71 25.24 30.96
CA GLY A 185 3.48 25.95 30.60
C GLY A 185 2.83 26.67 31.77
N LYS A 186 2.41 27.94 31.58
CA LYS A 186 1.72 28.77 32.60
C LYS A 186 0.33 29.21 32.12
N ARG A 187 -0.72 28.92 32.90
CA ARG A 187 -2.10 29.45 32.68
C ARG A 187 -2.33 30.67 33.58
N GLY A 188 -2.47 31.85 32.99
CA GLY A 188 -2.84 33.07 33.74
C GLY A 188 -4.35 33.16 33.97
N HIS A 189 -4.79 33.31 35.22
CA HIS A 189 -6.19 33.63 35.58
C HIS A 189 -6.49 35.14 35.40
N SER A 190 -7.71 35.48 34.98
CA SER A 190 -8.30 36.79 35.25
C SER A 190 -8.81 36.81 36.69
N VAL A 191 -8.29 37.71 37.52
CA VAL A 191 -8.73 37.87 38.92
C VAL A 191 -10.04 38.65 38.93
N SER A 192 -11.09 38.10 39.54
CA SER A 192 -12.30 38.88 39.85
C SER A 192 -11.92 40.07 40.74
N PRO A 193 -12.45 41.29 40.51
CA PRO A 193 -12.08 42.44 41.34
C PRO A 193 -12.53 42.18 42.79
N GLY A 194 -11.58 41.96 43.70
CA GLY A 194 -11.85 41.80 45.14
C GLY A 194 -11.18 40.63 45.86
N ALA A 195 -10.41 39.76 45.20
CA ALA A 195 -9.72 38.66 45.89
C ALA A 195 -8.39 39.10 46.54
N HIS A 196 -8.16 38.67 47.79
CA HIS A 196 -6.97 38.97 48.59
C HIS A 196 -5.69 38.29 47.98
N PRO A 197 -4.50 38.91 48.06
CA PRO A 197 -3.30 38.45 47.33
C PRO A 197 -2.74 37.08 47.69
N ASP A 198 -3.12 36.49 48.84
CA ASP A 198 -2.49 35.29 49.40
C ASP A 198 -3.42 34.07 49.52
N SER A 199 -4.53 34.01 48.77
CA SER A 199 -5.30 32.77 48.68
C SER A 199 -4.56 31.76 47.76
N PRO A 200 -4.36 30.50 48.17
CA PRO A 200 -3.68 29.49 47.37
C PRO A 200 -4.58 29.05 46.21
N SER A 201 -4.71 29.93 45.21
CA SER A 201 -5.20 29.53 43.89
C SER A 201 -4.13 28.60 43.29
N THR A 202 -4.46 27.32 43.21
CA THR A 202 -3.61 26.26 42.67
C THR A 202 -3.22 26.58 41.23
N ARG A 203 -2.07 27.23 41.04
CA ARG A 203 -1.36 27.34 39.76
C ARG A 203 -0.99 25.93 39.30
N ARG A 204 -1.76 25.34 38.37
CA ARG A 204 -1.29 24.16 37.64
C ARG A 204 -0.18 24.62 36.67
N MET A 205 1.03 24.19 36.97
CA MET A 205 2.20 24.29 36.09
C MET A 205 2.27 23.00 35.28
N TRP A 206 2.28 23.10 33.95
CA TRP A 206 2.52 21.94 33.09
C TRP A 206 3.99 21.86 32.73
N THR A 207 4.54 20.64 32.71
CA THR A 207 5.87 20.36 32.21
C THR A 207 5.73 19.57 30.92
N TYR A 208 6.47 19.95 29.89
CA TYR A 208 6.56 19.18 28.66
C TYR A 208 7.91 18.47 28.53
N LEU A 209 7.88 17.18 28.24
CA LEU A 209 9.03 16.27 28.14
C LEU A 209 9.29 15.82 26.70
N PRO A 210 10.45 15.23 26.39
CA PRO A 210 10.74 14.70 25.06
C PRO A 210 9.66 13.72 24.57
N GLY A 211 9.20 13.91 23.33
CA GLY A 211 8.10 13.17 22.69
C GLY A 211 6.73 13.85 22.84
N GLU A 212 6.59 14.86 23.69
CA GLU A 212 5.31 15.56 23.89
C GLU A 212 5.10 16.66 22.84
N VAL A 213 3.82 16.87 22.50
CA VAL A 213 3.37 17.76 21.43
C VAL A 213 2.80 19.05 22.00
N ILE A 214 3.16 20.17 21.38
CA ILE A 214 2.82 21.52 21.79
C ILE A 214 2.23 22.26 20.57
N GLY A 215 1.14 23.00 20.78
CA GLY A 215 0.45 23.73 19.71
C GLY A 215 -0.61 22.92 18.95
N ALA A 216 -0.78 21.63 19.22
CA ALA A 216 -1.79 20.77 18.57
C ALA A 216 -3.26 21.19 18.86
N GLY A 217 -3.47 22.02 19.89
CA GLY A 217 -4.80 22.51 20.28
C GLY A 217 -5.48 23.38 19.22
N ALA A 218 -4.76 24.09 18.35
CA ALA A 218 -5.41 24.85 17.27
C ALA A 218 -6.15 23.93 16.26
N TYR A 219 -5.73 22.66 16.20
CA TYR A 219 -6.18 21.69 15.22
C TYR A 219 -7.30 20.77 15.73
N LEU A 220 -7.18 20.19 16.93
CA LEU A 220 -8.22 19.34 17.52
C LEU A 220 -9.59 20.05 17.68
N PHE A 221 -9.62 21.38 17.60
CA PHE A 221 -10.80 22.21 17.84
C PHE A 221 -11.39 22.88 16.58
N GLY A 222 -10.93 22.53 15.38
CA GLY A 222 -11.51 23.00 14.10
C GLY A 222 -11.46 24.51 13.91
N ARG A 223 -10.38 25.15 14.39
CA ARG A 223 -10.21 26.61 14.33
C ARG A 223 -8.75 26.94 14.12
N LEU A 224 -8.32 26.98 12.86
CA LEU A 224 -7.00 27.43 12.38
C LEU A 224 -6.56 28.80 12.94
N GLU A 225 -7.49 29.60 13.48
CA GLU A 225 -7.25 30.93 14.05
C GLU A 225 -7.32 30.98 15.59
N SER A 226 -7.35 29.84 16.28
CA SER A 226 -7.44 29.85 17.76
C SER A 226 -6.12 30.27 18.40
N PRO A 227 -6.09 31.37 19.16
CA PRO A 227 -4.87 31.80 19.83
C PRO A 227 -4.48 30.82 20.95
N ALA A 228 -3.17 30.64 21.14
CA ALA A 228 -2.60 29.81 22.19
C ALA A 228 -3.13 30.25 23.56
N ARG A 229 -3.61 29.29 24.37
CA ARG A 229 -4.27 29.57 25.65
C ARG A 229 -3.29 29.72 26.82
N ILE A 230 -2.02 29.37 26.63
CA ILE A 230 -0.96 29.33 27.64
C ILE A 230 0.36 29.84 27.05
N ASP A 231 1.23 30.38 27.91
CA ASP A 231 2.63 30.63 27.56
C ASP A 231 3.45 29.36 27.82
N VAL A 232 4.31 28.98 26.89
CA VAL A 232 5.23 27.85 27.01
C VAL A 232 6.67 28.35 26.85
N THR A 233 7.50 28.12 27.87
CA THR A 233 8.90 28.58 27.93
C THR A 233 9.86 27.44 28.18
N ALA A 234 11.04 27.49 27.55
CA ALA A 234 12.11 26.53 27.76
C ALA A 234 12.77 26.72 29.13
N GLU A 235 12.88 25.65 29.92
CA GLU A 235 13.55 25.71 31.22
C GLU A 235 15.08 25.66 31.09
N LYS A 236 15.56 25.02 30.03
CA LYS A 236 16.97 24.85 29.63
C LYS A 236 17.05 24.83 28.10
N GLU A 237 18.23 24.64 27.53
CA GLU A 237 18.34 24.41 26.09
C GLU A 237 17.49 23.19 25.68
N CYS A 238 16.60 23.40 24.71
CA CYS A 238 15.66 22.42 24.21
C CYS A 238 15.72 22.39 22.70
N THR A 239 15.63 21.19 22.10
CA THR A 239 15.44 21.06 20.66
C THR A 239 13.99 20.67 20.39
N LEU A 240 13.34 21.41 19.51
CA LEU A 240 12.00 21.14 19.01
C LEU A 240 12.06 20.69 17.55
N LEU A 241 11.14 19.80 17.17
CA LEU A 241 10.79 19.60 15.77
C LEU A 241 9.56 20.43 15.46
N SER A 242 9.65 21.24 14.43
CA SER A 242 8.57 22.06 13.92
C SER A 242 8.02 21.43 12.64
N LEU A 243 6.73 21.10 12.68
CA LEU A 243 5.96 20.66 11.52
C LEU A 243 5.08 21.81 11.05
N ASN A 244 5.26 22.24 9.81
CA ASN A 244 4.52 23.35 9.24
C ASN A 244 3.04 22.96 9.03
N LEU A 245 2.13 23.78 9.56
CA LEU A 245 0.69 23.51 9.48
C LEU A 245 0.15 23.53 8.04
N LYS A 246 0.67 24.42 7.19
CA LYS A 246 0.22 24.52 5.79
C LYS A 246 0.61 23.26 5.01
N GLN A 247 1.78 22.70 5.30
CA GLN A 247 2.25 21.46 4.67
C GLN A 247 1.49 20.24 5.19
N LEU A 248 1.22 20.16 6.50
CA LEU A 248 0.37 19.10 7.07
C LEU A 248 -1.03 19.08 6.41
N VAL A 249 -1.69 20.23 6.29
CA VAL A 249 -3.00 20.31 5.62
C VAL A 249 -2.90 19.96 4.13
N GLN A 250 -1.84 20.37 3.44
CA GLN A 250 -1.59 19.99 2.04
C GLN A 250 -1.32 18.49 1.86
N THR A 251 -0.61 17.85 2.80
CA THR A 251 -0.24 16.42 2.72
C THR A 251 -1.38 15.50 3.14
N PHE A 252 -2.22 15.92 4.09
CA PHE A 252 -3.31 15.08 4.60
C PHE A 252 -4.70 15.47 4.10
N GLY A 253 -4.84 16.61 3.41
CA GLY A 253 -6.09 17.11 2.84
C GLY A 253 -7.00 17.81 3.85
N ASP A 254 -8.19 18.21 3.38
CA ASP A 254 -9.21 18.88 4.20
C ASP A 254 -9.79 17.98 5.32
N ASP A 255 -9.61 16.67 5.23
CA ASP A 255 -10.08 15.67 6.19
C ASP A 255 -9.14 15.43 7.38
N LEU A 256 -8.00 16.15 7.45
CA LEU A 256 -7.05 15.97 8.55
C LEU A 256 -7.72 16.26 9.92
N ASP A 257 -8.73 17.15 9.97
CA ASP A 257 -9.50 17.50 11.18
C ASP A 257 -10.32 16.30 11.65
N GLU A 258 -10.93 15.60 10.70
CA GLU A 258 -11.68 14.39 10.97
C GLU A 258 -10.74 13.24 11.34
N CYS A 259 -9.60 13.13 10.65
CA CYS A 259 -8.58 12.11 10.91
C CYS A 259 -7.96 12.26 12.31
N LEU A 260 -7.64 13.49 12.75
CA LEU A 260 -7.10 13.74 14.09
C LEU A 260 -8.18 13.63 15.18
N GLN A 261 -9.44 13.96 14.88
CA GLN A 261 -10.57 13.69 15.78
C GLN A 261 -10.80 12.18 15.94
N ARG A 262 -10.79 11.41 14.85
CA ARG A 262 -10.89 9.94 14.86
C ARG A 262 -9.71 9.30 15.59
N ALA A 263 -8.50 9.78 15.33
CA ALA A 263 -7.30 9.37 16.04
C ALA A 263 -7.41 9.57 17.56
N PHE A 264 -7.93 10.74 17.98
CA PHE A 264 -8.15 11.04 19.39
C PHE A 264 -9.25 10.17 20.02
N MET A 265 -10.32 9.86 19.29
CA MET A 265 -11.35 8.91 19.74
C MET A 265 -10.75 7.51 19.93
N VAL A 266 -9.94 7.02 18.99
CA VAL A 266 -9.22 5.75 19.13
C VAL A 266 -8.29 5.77 20.35
N PHE A 267 -7.58 6.87 20.60
CA PHE A 267 -6.76 7.03 21.81
C PHE A 267 -7.59 6.85 23.08
N GLY A 268 -8.77 7.49 23.16
CA GLY A 268 -9.69 7.32 24.29
C GLY A 268 -10.17 5.89 24.47
N LEU A 269 -10.51 5.20 23.37
CA LEU A 269 -10.92 3.79 23.41
C LEU A 269 -9.77 2.88 23.91
N ASN A 270 -8.52 3.19 23.59
CA ASN A 270 -7.36 2.43 24.06
C ASN A 270 -7.05 2.61 25.54
N GLN A 271 -7.61 3.64 26.21
CA GLN A 271 -7.52 3.77 27.66
C GLN A 271 -8.46 2.80 28.39
N LEU A 272 -9.38 2.14 27.67
CA LEU A 272 -10.32 1.17 28.22
C LEU A 272 -9.79 -0.27 28.01
N PRO A 273 -9.54 -1.06 29.08
CA PRO A 273 -8.90 -2.38 28.98
C PRO A 273 -9.54 -3.36 27.98
N PHE A 274 -10.88 -3.39 27.88
CA PHE A 274 -11.60 -4.27 26.95
C PHE A 274 -11.52 -3.78 25.49
N LEU A 275 -11.64 -2.47 25.25
CA LEU A 275 -11.59 -1.89 23.90
C LEU A 275 -10.15 -1.77 23.38
N ALA A 276 -9.16 -1.71 24.25
CA ALA A 276 -7.75 -1.75 23.90
C ALA A 276 -7.37 -3.02 23.12
N GLY A 277 -8.01 -4.17 23.42
CA GLY A 277 -7.80 -5.45 22.75
C GLY A 277 -8.42 -5.59 21.35
N LEU A 278 -9.24 -4.62 20.93
CA LEU A 278 -9.86 -4.64 19.60
C LEU A 278 -8.85 -4.34 18.47
N THR A 279 -9.08 -4.93 17.30
CA THR A 279 -8.29 -4.64 16.10
C THR A 279 -8.51 -3.21 15.62
N ALA A 280 -7.61 -2.68 14.79
CA ALA A 280 -7.73 -1.34 14.23
C ALA A 280 -9.06 -1.17 13.44
N ALA A 281 -9.44 -2.17 12.64
CA ALA A 281 -10.69 -2.15 11.88
C ALA A 281 -11.94 -2.10 12.79
N GLN A 282 -11.95 -2.87 13.88
CA GLN A 282 -13.03 -2.85 14.87
C GLN A 282 -13.13 -1.49 15.58
N LYS A 283 -11.99 -0.90 15.97
CA LYS A 283 -11.97 0.44 16.57
C LYS A 283 -12.53 1.50 15.61
N GLN A 284 -12.30 1.38 14.30
CA GLN A 284 -12.88 2.27 13.30
C GLN A 284 -14.41 2.18 13.23
N VAL A 285 -15.00 0.99 13.43
CA VAL A 285 -16.46 0.83 13.46
C VAL A 285 -17.07 1.56 14.67
N ILE A 286 -16.46 1.45 15.85
CA ILE A 286 -16.90 2.21 17.04
C ILE A 286 -16.78 3.72 16.80
N VAL A 287 -15.64 4.16 16.26
CA VAL A 287 -15.38 5.57 15.97
C VAL A 287 -16.38 6.14 14.96
N LYS A 288 -16.79 5.37 13.95
CA LYS A 288 -17.85 5.76 13.00
C LYS A 288 -19.22 5.93 13.67
N ALA A 289 -19.47 5.23 14.77
CA ALA A 289 -20.72 5.34 15.53
C ALA A 289 -20.68 6.42 16.63
N MET A 290 -19.50 7.01 16.89
CA MET A 290 -19.35 8.11 17.83
C MET A 290 -19.73 9.45 17.21
N GLU A 291 -20.40 10.29 17.98
CA GLU A 291 -20.79 11.65 17.57
C GLU A 291 -20.08 12.69 18.44
N VAL A 292 -19.54 13.73 17.79
CA VAL A 292 -18.95 14.86 18.51
C VAL A 292 -20.01 15.94 18.75
N LYS A 293 -20.38 16.18 20.01
CA LYS A 293 -21.41 17.14 20.42
C LYS A 293 -20.83 18.28 21.25
N HIS A 294 -21.44 19.46 21.17
CA HIS A 294 -21.08 20.63 21.94
C HIS A 294 -22.22 21.04 22.87
N TYR A 295 -21.92 21.16 24.15
CA TYR A 295 -22.84 21.53 25.22
C TYR A 295 -22.41 22.87 25.83
N ARG A 296 -23.37 23.77 26.03
CA ARG A 296 -23.15 25.06 26.70
C ARG A 296 -22.96 24.86 28.21
N ALA A 297 -22.59 25.94 28.89
CA ALA A 297 -22.42 25.90 30.34
C ALA A 297 -23.72 25.48 31.04
N ALA A 298 -23.61 24.51 31.95
CA ALA A 298 -24.70 23.86 32.68
C ALA A 298 -25.77 23.15 31.82
N GLU A 299 -25.54 23.01 30.51
CA GLU A 299 -26.43 22.23 29.63
C GLU A 299 -26.30 20.74 29.95
N GLN A 300 -27.43 20.04 30.08
CA GLN A 300 -27.44 18.61 30.37
C GLN A 300 -27.06 17.79 29.14
N VAL A 301 -26.20 16.81 29.35
CA VAL A 301 -25.85 15.78 28.37
C VAL A 301 -26.90 14.67 28.44
N SER A 302 -27.22 14.08 27.29
CA SER A 302 -28.29 13.09 27.17
C SER A 302 -28.04 11.82 28.00
N VAL A 303 -29.11 11.20 28.48
CA VAL A 303 -29.09 10.01 29.37
C VAL A 303 -28.81 8.69 28.64
N ASP A 304 -28.82 8.69 27.31
CA ASP A 304 -28.54 7.52 26.46
C ASP A 304 -27.06 7.36 26.10
N VAL A 305 -26.20 8.26 26.61
CA VAL A 305 -24.75 8.24 26.36
C VAL A 305 -24.11 7.15 27.22
N GLN A 306 -23.63 6.08 26.57
CA GLN A 306 -22.96 4.96 27.25
C GLN A 306 -21.44 5.17 27.39
N PHE A 307 -20.85 6.01 26.53
CA PHE A 307 -19.47 6.44 26.65
C PHE A 307 -19.32 7.90 26.21
N ALA A 308 -18.55 8.69 26.94
CA ALA A 308 -18.21 10.06 26.55
C ALA A 308 -16.73 10.38 26.80
N MET A 309 -16.09 11.10 25.90
CA MET A 309 -14.71 11.57 26.03
C MET A 309 -14.66 13.09 25.86
N VAL A 310 -13.94 13.78 26.74
CA VAL A 310 -13.84 15.25 26.71
C VAL A 310 -12.81 15.72 25.69
N PHE A 311 -13.29 16.41 24.64
CA PHE A 311 -12.46 17.09 23.65
C PHE A 311 -12.03 18.48 24.10
N ASP A 312 -12.94 19.34 24.57
CA ASP A 312 -12.63 20.70 25.06
C ASP A 312 -13.63 21.09 26.16
N GLY A 313 -13.23 21.99 27.06
CA GLY A 313 -14.03 22.39 28.21
C GLY A 313 -13.99 21.37 29.36
N THR A 314 -15.08 21.30 30.14
CA THR A 314 -15.16 20.46 31.34
C THR A 314 -16.51 19.77 31.40
N LEU A 315 -16.53 18.45 31.61
CA LEU A 315 -17.76 17.69 31.85
C LEU A 315 -17.97 17.53 33.36
N LEU A 316 -19.13 17.96 33.86
CA LEU A 316 -19.57 17.75 35.23
C LEU A 316 -20.29 16.40 35.33
N VAL A 317 -19.81 15.52 36.19
CA VAL A 317 -20.40 14.21 36.44
C VAL A 317 -20.87 14.12 37.89
N GLN A 318 -22.12 13.73 38.11
CA GLN A 318 -22.68 13.57 39.45
C GLN A 318 -23.47 12.26 39.56
N GLN A 319 -23.15 11.46 40.59
CA GLN A 319 -23.85 10.25 40.96
C GLN A 319 -24.77 10.49 42.18
N GLY A 320 -26.07 10.29 42.02
CA GLY A 320 -27.07 10.55 43.04
C GLY A 320 -26.93 11.94 43.67
N THR A 321 -26.75 11.99 44.98
CA THR A 321 -26.48 13.20 45.77
C THR A 321 -24.98 13.39 46.08
N GLY A 322 -24.10 12.65 45.41
CA GLY A 322 -22.65 12.68 45.62
C GLY A 322 -21.97 13.95 45.12
N PRO A 323 -20.64 14.08 45.33
CA PRO A 323 -19.86 15.20 44.87
C PRO A 323 -19.86 15.31 43.33
N ILE A 324 -19.72 16.52 42.81
CA ILE A 324 -19.57 16.77 41.38
C ILE A 324 -18.10 16.55 41.02
N LEU A 325 -17.86 15.60 40.12
CA LEU A 325 -16.56 15.37 39.49
C LEU A 325 -16.45 16.24 38.24
N GLU A 326 -15.29 16.87 38.04
CA GLU A 326 -14.99 17.67 36.85
C GLU A 326 -14.00 16.92 35.97
N LEU A 327 -14.48 16.41 34.83
CA LEU A 327 -13.65 15.75 33.83
C LEU A 327 -13.14 16.76 32.80
N GLY A 328 -11.83 16.80 32.61
CA GLY A 328 -11.12 17.67 31.68
C GLY A 328 -10.64 16.95 30.41
N PHE A 329 -9.82 17.63 29.62
CA PHE A 329 -9.30 17.13 28.34
C PHE A 329 -8.77 15.68 28.42
N ALA A 330 -9.22 14.84 27.48
CA ALA A 330 -8.89 13.41 27.35
C ALA A 330 -9.37 12.48 28.48
N GLU A 331 -10.04 13.01 29.49
CA GLU A 331 -10.74 12.20 30.49
C GLU A 331 -12.09 11.72 29.94
N HIS A 332 -12.60 10.61 30.46
CA HIS A 332 -13.75 9.92 29.90
C HIS A 332 -14.78 9.48 30.96
N TYR A 333 -16.02 9.33 30.52
CA TYR A 333 -17.15 8.77 31.25
C TYR A 333 -17.58 7.46 30.58
N LEU A 334 -17.91 6.45 31.37
CA LEU A 334 -18.36 5.13 30.89
C LEU A 334 -19.54 4.65 31.73
N ASP A 335 -20.64 4.28 31.06
CA ASP A 335 -21.79 3.67 31.71
C ASP A 335 -21.64 2.15 31.82
N SER A 336 -21.92 1.62 33.00
CA SER A 336 -21.99 0.19 33.34
C SER A 336 -23.00 -0.62 32.50
N THR A 337 -23.98 0.03 31.87
CA THR A 337 -24.97 -0.65 30.99
C THR A 337 -24.42 -1.03 29.61
N LEU A 338 -23.29 -0.45 29.19
CA LEU A 338 -22.58 -0.90 27.97
C LEU A 338 -22.24 -2.40 28.03
N PHE A 339 -22.16 -2.96 29.26
CA PHE A 339 -21.75 -4.34 29.52
C PHE A 339 -22.78 -5.18 30.28
N SER A 340 -23.97 -4.65 30.58
CA SER A 340 -24.99 -5.40 31.33
C SER A 340 -26.34 -5.45 30.62
N ALA A 341 -26.67 -6.61 30.04
CA ALA A 341 -28.05 -6.99 29.76
C ALA A 341 -28.28 -8.50 29.88
N GLN A 342 -29.00 -8.83 30.96
CA GLN A 342 -29.81 -10.02 31.28
C GLN A 342 -29.82 -11.21 30.30
N GLY A 343 -29.28 -12.34 30.79
CA GLY A 343 -29.51 -13.70 30.28
C GLY A 343 -28.62 -14.71 31.01
N ASP A 344 -29.19 -15.39 32.01
CA ASP A 344 -28.65 -16.51 32.81
C ASP A 344 -27.25 -16.36 33.43
N ALA A 345 -27.25 -15.88 34.66
CA ALA A 345 -26.11 -15.61 35.54
C ALA A 345 -25.33 -16.86 36.04
N GLU A 346 -25.17 -17.93 35.27
CA GLU A 346 -24.41 -19.11 35.72
C GLU A 346 -23.33 -19.65 34.78
N ARG A 347 -23.06 -19.02 33.62
CA ARG A 347 -21.92 -19.41 32.76
C ARG A 347 -21.26 -18.21 32.09
N ALA A 348 -20.55 -17.40 32.86
CA ALA A 348 -19.51 -16.52 32.35
C ALA A 348 -18.19 -16.95 33.00
N ASP A 349 -17.19 -17.23 32.17
CA ASP A 349 -15.85 -17.65 32.59
C ASP A 349 -15.27 -16.70 33.67
N ASP A 350 -14.59 -17.28 34.66
CA ASP A 350 -13.99 -16.57 35.79
C ASP A 350 -13.02 -15.44 35.38
N GLU A 351 -12.54 -15.43 34.13
CA GLU A 351 -11.67 -14.38 33.57
C GLU A 351 -12.41 -13.04 33.32
N LEU A 352 -13.73 -13.04 33.09
CA LEU A 352 -14.53 -11.81 32.92
C LEU A 352 -14.89 -11.14 34.26
N LYS A 353 -14.88 -11.90 35.35
CA LYS A 353 -15.09 -11.38 36.71
C LYS A 353 -13.88 -10.61 37.21
N GLU A 354 -12.67 -11.09 36.97
CA GLU A 354 -11.44 -10.39 37.37
C GLU A 354 -11.23 -9.06 36.61
N ALA A 355 -11.68 -8.97 35.35
CA ALA A 355 -11.62 -7.72 34.57
C ALA A 355 -12.61 -6.64 35.07
N SER A 356 -13.76 -7.04 35.61
CA SER A 356 -14.78 -6.14 36.20
C SER A 356 -14.33 -5.54 37.54
N ASP A 357 -13.52 -6.28 38.29
CA ASP A 357 -13.05 -5.90 39.64
C ASP A 357 -11.80 -5.02 39.62
N LEU A 358 -11.10 -4.92 38.47
CA LEU A 358 -9.92 -4.07 38.26
C LEU A 358 -10.24 -2.66 37.69
N MET A 359 -11.51 -2.36 37.37
CA MET A 359 -11.91 -1.02 36.92
C MET A 359 -12.13 -0.10 38.12
N GLU A 360 -11.41 1.04 38.15
CA GLU A 360 -11.51 2.06 39.19
C GLU A 360 -12.96 2.39 39.58
N GLU A 361 -13.21 2.45 40.90
CA GLU A 361 -14.52 2.62 41.54
C GLU A 361 -15.27 3.91 41.18
N GLU A 362 -14.70 4.87 40.44
CA GLU A 362 -15.15 6.27 40.55
C GLU A 362 -16.27 6.72 39.62
N VAL A 363 -16.73 5.97 38.61
CA VAL A 363 -17.82 6.50 37.74
C VAL A 363 -18.84 5.47 37.23
N LYS A 364 -19.25 4.50 38.04
CA LYS A 364 -20.38 3.59 37.70
C LYS A 364 -21.76 4.26 37.91
N GLY A 365 -22.46 4.61 36.83
CA GLY A 365 -23.89 4.99 36.85
C GLY A 365 -24.16 6.43 37.31
N ALA A 366 -23.81 7.42 36.48
CA ALA A 366 -24.12 8.83 36.77
C ALA A 366 -25.63 9.12 36.65
N THR A 367 -26.16 9.88 37.61
CA THR A 367 -27.54 10.40 37.53
C THR A 367 -27.62 11.74 36.81
N ARG A 368 -26.48 12.43 36.60
CA ARG A 368 -26.43 13.72 35.90
C ARG A 368 -25.07 13.97 35.23
N LEU A 369 -25.12 14.33 33.96
CA LEU A 369 -23.99 14.78 33.14
C LEU A 369 -24.29 16.19 32.61
N ALA A 370 -23.37 17.15 32.76
CA ALA A 370 -23.59 18.53 32.27
C ALA A 370 -22.31 19.27 31.87
N GLY A 371 -22.40 20.26 31.01
CA GLY A 371 -21.27 21.13 30.67
C GLY A 371 -20.82 22.02 31.83
N GLY A 372 -19.52 22.16 32.03
CA GLY A 372 -18.90 23.02 33.03
C GLY A 372 -19.01 24.52 32.67
N ALA A 373 -18.36 25.39 33.45
CA ALA A 373 -18.55 26.85 33.35
C ALA A 373 -18.27 27.46 31.96
N SER A 374 -17.43 26.82 31.14
CA SER A 374 -17.12 27.23 29.76
C SER A 374 -17.85 26.44 28.68
N GLY A 375 -18.77 25.54 29.06
CA GLY A 375 -19.29 24.49 28.18
C GLY A 375 -18.32 23.32 28.01
N VAL A 376 -18.72 22.34 27.20
CA VAL A 376 -17.93 21.14 26.91
C VAL A 376 -18.20 20.60 25.50
N ARG A 377 -17.15 20.13 24.82
CA ARG A 377 -17.24 19.35 23.58
C ARG A 377 -16.92 17.90 23.90
N LEU A 378 -17.82 16.98 23.56
CA LEU A 378 -17.71 15.56 23.88
C LEU A 378 -17.73 14.70 22.62
N ALA A 379 -16.88 13.69 22.57
CA ALA A 379 -17.09 12.51 21.73
C ALA A 379 -18.05 11.60 22.48
N THR A 380 -19.21 11.26 21.93
CA THR A 380 -20.23 10.47 22.62
C THR A 380 -20.59 9.22 21.83
N LEU A 381 -20.73 8.09 22.51
CA LEU A 381 -21.31 6.88 21.96
C LEU A 381 -22.64 6.62 22.68
N ALA A 382 -23.74 6.78 21.96
CA ALA A 382 -25.08 6.50 22.48
C ALA A 382 -25.42 5.00 22.36
N ALA A 383 -26.35 4.51 23.19
CA ALA A 383 -26.70 3.09 23.23
C ALA A 383 -27.08 2.45 21.88
N PRO A 384 -27.88 3.08 21.01
CA PRO A 384 -28.19 2.53 19.68
C PRO A 384 -26.96 2.47 18.76
N GLY A 385 -26.07 3.47 18.87
CA GLY A 385 -24.83 3.53 18.09
C GLY A 385 -23.83 2.47 18.54
N ALA A 386 -23.70 2.26 19.86
CA ALA A 386 -22.91 1.17 20.43
C ALA A 386 -23.43 -0.19 19.93
N ALA A 387 -24.73 -0.47 20.07
CA ALA A 387 -25.33 -1.72 19.63
C ALA A 387 -25.11 -1.99 18.13
N LYS A 388 -25.24 -0.96 17.29
CA LYS A 388 -24.98 -1.05 15.85
C LYS A 388 -23.50 -1.31 15.55
N ALA A 389 -22.59 -0.58 16.19
CA ALA A 389 -21.15 -0.76 16.00
C ALA A 389 -20.69 -2.16 16.45
N PHE A 390 -21.18 -2.63 17.59
CA PHE A 390 -20.92 -3.98 18.09
C PHE A 390 -21.45 -5.06 17.15
N LYS A 391 -22.64 -4.88 16.58
CA LYS A 391 -23.18 -5.74 15.52
C LYS A 391 -22.30 -5.73 14.25
N GLU A 392 -21.89 -4.56 13.77
CA GLU A 392 -21.02 -4.42 12.59
C GLU A 392 -19.60 -5.01 12.80
N MET A 393 -19.15 -5.15 14.06
CA MET A 393 -17.89 -5.79 14.41
C MET A 393 -18.00 -7.31 14.62
N GLY A 394 -19.19 -7.90 14.48
CA GLY A 394 -19.44 -9.30 14.85
C GLY A 394 -19.31 -9.57 16.35
N LEU A 395 -19.40 -8.51 17.17
CA LEU A 395 -19.32 -8.57 18.62
C LEU A 395 -20.74 -8.40 19.19
N SER A 396 -21.59 -9.40 19.03
CA SER A 396 -22.86 -9.48 19.76
C SER A 396 -22.71 -10.42 20.97
N PRO A 397 -23.25 -10.08 22.16
CA PRO A 397 -23.38 -11.05 23.23
C PRO A 397 -24.46 -12.07 22.83
N VAL A 398 -23.99 -13.28 22.48
CA VAL A 398 -24.71 -14.56 22.35
C VAL A 398 -25.57 -14.77 21.09
N TYR A 399 -25.32 -15.95 20.50
CA TYR A 399 -25.75 -16.52 19.21
C TYR A 399 -27.16 -16.17 18.69
N SER A 400 -27.20 -15.62 17.46
CA SER A 400 -28.37 -15.45 16.60
C SER A 400 -28.10 -15.92 15.15
N ALA A 401 -29.14 -16.06 14.33
CA ALA A 401 -29.03 -16.43 12.91
C ALA A 401 -28.22 -15.43 12.05
N GLU A 402 -27.99 -14.22 12.55
CA GLU A 402 -27.12 -13.22 11.91
C GLU A 402 -25.62 -13.58 12.07
N ASP A 403 -25.24 -14.24 13.17
CA ASP A 403 -23.84 -14.66 13.43
C ASP A 403 -23.37 -15.81 12.52
N MET A 404 -24.33 -16.60 12.01
CA MET A 404 -24.07 -17.62 10.98
C MET A 404 -23.55 -16.97 9.70
N ASN A 405 -24.08 -15.80 9.34
CA ASN A 405 -23.69 -15.09 8.14
C ASN A 405 -22.31 -14.48 8.29
N ASP A 406 -21.98 -13.87 9.44
CA ASP A 406 -20.70 -13.16 9.61
C ASP A 406 -19.50 -14.10 9.65
N ILE A 407 -19.60 -15.23 10.34
CA ILE A 407 -18.51 -16.23 10.39
C ILE A 407 -18.38 -16.94 9.05
N ALA A 408 -19.50 -17.28 8.39
CA ALA A 408 -19.46 -17.84 7.05
C ALA A 408 -18.83 -16.85 6.07
N LEU A 409 -19.23 -15.57 6.16
CA LEU A 409 -18.67 -14.49 5.37
C LEU A 409 -17.17 -14.36 5.63
N GLU A 410 -16.71 -14.39 6.87
CA GLU A 410 -15.29 -14.37 7.22
C GLU A 410 -14.54 -15.56 6.60
N VAL A 411 -15.05 -16.80 6.72
CA VAL A 411 -14.41 -18.00 6.17
C VAL A 411 -14.35 -17.95 4.63
N LEU A 412 -15.41 -17.48 3.98
CA LEU A 412 -15.49 -17.37 2.53
C LEU A 412 -14.68 -16.18 1.98
N GLN A 413 -14.70 -15.03 2.66
CA GLN A 413 -13.97 -13.82 2.30
C GLN A 413 -12.48 -13.87 2.64
N ALA A 414 -12.06 -14.66 3.64
CA ALA A 414 -10.65 -14.83 3.98
C ALA A 414 -9.83 -15.49 2.85
N ARG A 415 -10.43 -15.75 1.68
CA ARG A 415 -9.81 -16.34 0.48
C ARG A 415 -9.11 -17.67 0.80
N ARG A 416 -9.51 -18.34 1.89
CA ARG A 416 -8.91 -19.61 2.35
C ARG A 416 -9.36 -20.77 1.45
N VAL A 417 -10.57 -20.69 0.90
CA VAL A 417 -11.12 -21.66 -0.05
C VAL A 417 -10.70 -21.28 -1.47
N SER A 418 -9.82 -22.09 -2.08
CA SER A 418 -9.26 -21.83 -3.43
C SER A 418 -10.31 -21.57 -4.50
N VAL A 419 -11.41 -22.32 -4.46
CA VAL A 419 -12.54 -22.23 -5.41
C VAL A 419 -13.28 -20.90 -5.31
N LEU A 420 -13.19 -20.19 -4.18
CA LEU A 420 -13.99 -19.01 -3.89
C LEU A 420 -13.18 -17.70 -3.90
N ARG A 421 -11.85 -17.78 -4.09
CA ARG A 421 -10.93 -16.63 -4.02
C ARG A 421 -11.20 -15.52 -5.03
N HIS A 422 -11.87 -15.87 -6.13
CA HIS A 422 -12.10 -15.00 -7.27
C HIS A 422 -13.56 -14.55 -7.38
N LEU A 423 -14.38 -14.82 -6.36
CA LEU A 423 -15.76 -14.37 -6.32
C LEU A 423 -15.83 -12.94 -5.79
N SER A 424 -16.78 -12.17 -6.30
CA SER A 424 -17.09 -10.83 -5.78
C SER A 424 -17.66 -10.90 -4.36
N GLY A 425 -17.61 -9.78 -3.62
CA GLY A 425 -18.25 -9.68 -2.30
C GLY A 425 -19.75 -10.03 -2.38
N ALA A 426 -20.43 -9.51 -3.41
CA ALA A 426 -21.84 -9.80 -3.67
C ALA A 426 -22.11 -11.29 -3.95
N GLN A 427 -21.24 -11.98 -4.69
CA GLN A 427 -21.36 -13.43 -4.91
C GLN A 427 -21.17 -14.20 -3.61
N ILE A 428 -20.19 -13.82 -2.79
CA ILE A 428 -19.95 -14.46 -1.50
C ILE A 428 -21.18 -14.28 -0.60
N GLU A 429 -21.74 -13.08 -0.51
CA GLU A 429 -22.98 -12.84 0.26
C GLU A 429 -24.16 -13.70 -0.23
N ARG A 430 -24.31 -13.87 -1.55
CA ARG A 430 -25.32 -14.77 -2.12
C ARG A 430 -25.05 -16.23 -1.71
N LEU A 431 -23.80 -16.69 -1.76
CA LEU A 431 -23.43 -18.06 -1.34
C LEU A 431 -23.65 -18.29 0.16
N VAL A 432 -23.35 -17.31 1.01
CA VAL A 432 -23.58 -17.39 2.46
C VAL A 432 -25.08 -17.62 2.74
N LYS A 433 -25.96 -16.90 2.04
CA LYS A 433 -27.43 -17.07 2.17
C LYS A 433 -27.94 -18.45 1.74
N LEU A 434 -27.15 -19.20 0.99
CA LEU A 434 -27.48 -20.55 0.51
C LEU A 434 -26.86 -21.67 1.37
N LEU A 435 -26.11 -21.33 2.41
CA LEU A 435 -25.56 -22.32 3.34
C LEU A 435 -26.67 -22.94 4.19
N VAL A 436 -26.65 -24.27 4.29
CA VAL A 436 -27.60 -25.03 5.09
C VAL A 436 -26.88 -25.66 6.29
N PRO A 437 -27.25 -25.33 7.55
CA PRO A 437 -26.66 -25.96 8.73
C PRO A 437 -27.08 -27.43 8.83
N ARG A 438 -26.12 -28.30 9.17
CA ARG A 438 -26.32 -29.74 9.36
C ARG A 438 -25.60 -30.20 10.62
N VAL A 439 -26.33 -30.90 11.49
CA VAL A 439 -25.78 -31.43 12.74
C VAL A 439 -25.54 -32.92 12.61
N TYR A 440 -24.37 -33.37 13.07
CA TYR A 440 -23.94 -34.76 13.01
C TYR A 440 -23.51 -35.25 14.39
N ALA A 441 -23.99 -36.44 14.76
CA ALA A 441 -23.60 -37.10 16.02
C ALA A 441 -22.18 -37.68 15.95
N SER A 442 -21.61 -37.95 17.12
CA SER A 442 -20.28 -38.57 17.25
C SER A 442 -20.12 -39.83 16.41
N GLY A 443 -18.99 -39.96 15.71
CA GLY A 443 -18.68 -41.11 14.86
C GLY A 443 -19.44 -41.15 13.54
N ALA A 444 -20.42 -40.27 13.30
CA ALA A 444 -21.12 -40.21 12.03
C ALA A 444 -20.16 -39.91 10.87
N SER A 445 -20.33 -40.62 9.76
CA SER A 445 -19.59 -40.34 8.52
C SER A 445 -20.32 -39.26 7.74
N ILE A 446 -19.60 -38.19 7.41
CA ILE A 446 -20.12 -37.10 6.56
C ILE A 446 -20.12 -37.54 5.10
N PHE A 447 -19.03 -38.20 4.68
CA PHE A 447 -18.90 -38.92 3.41
C PHE A 447 -17.71 -39.88 3.47
N GLU A 448 -17.72 -40.88 2.60
CA GLU A 448 -16.65 -41.87 2.48
C GLU A 448 -15.77 -41.64 1.23
N GLN A 449 -14.50 -42.04 1.33
CA GLN A 449 -13.56 -42.00 0.22
C GLN A 449 -14.09 -42.83 -0.95
N GLY A 450 -14.06 -42.25 -2.15
CA GLY A 450 -14.56 -42.87 -3.38
C GLY A 450 -16.01 -42.52 -3.73
N GLU A 451 -16.80 -41.97 -2.80
CA GLU A 451 -18.17 -41.48 -3.09
C GLU A 451 -18.14 -40.26 -4.01
N ILE A 452 -19.21 -40.06 -4.78
CA ILE A 452 -19.35 -38.86 -5.61
C ILE A 452 -19.73 -37.69 -4.69
N GLY A 453 -18.90 -36.66 -4.67
CA GLY A 453 -19.17 -35.46 -3.88
C GLY A 453 -20.18 -34.53 -4.57
N THR A 454 -21.10 -33.97 -3.79
CA THR A 454 -22.12 -33.00 -4.27
C THR A 454 -22.19 -31.73 -3.43
N ALA A 455 -21.32 -31.58 -2.43
CA ALA A 455 -21.37 -30.46 -1.48
C ALA A 455 -20.01 -30.11 -0.89
N PHE A 456 -19.91 -28.88 -0.40
CA PHE A 456 -18.81 -28.31 0.37
C PHE A 456 -19.27 -28.04 1.81
N TYR A 457 -18.35 -28.17 2.78
CA TYR A 457 -18.66 -28.05 4.20
C TYR A 457 -17.69 -27.12 4.94
N ILE A 458 -18.23 -26.34 5.87
CA ILE A 458 -17.50 -25.53 6.86
C ILE A 458 -17.87 -26.02 8.26
N VAL A 459 -16.89 -26.20 9.13
CA VAL A 459 -17.11 -26.60 10.54
C VAL A 459 -17.52 -25.38 11.36
N ALA A 460 -18.79 -25.33 11.76
CA ALA A 460 -19.33 -24.27 12.62
C ALA A 460 -18.96 -24.52 14.09
N SER A 461 -19.17 -25.76 14.55
CA SER A 461 -18.85 -26.19 15.90
C SER A 461 -18.46 -27.68 15.93
N GLY A 462 -17.76 -28.09 16.99
CA GLY A 462 -17.25 -29.46 17.11
C GLY A 462 -15.97 -29.73 16.31
N GLN A 463 -15.69 -31.01 16.08
CA GLN A 463 -14.48 -31.48 15.39
C GLN A 463 -14.79 -32.66 14.47
N VAL A 464 -14.16 -32.66 13.30
CA VAL A 464 -14.18 -33.78 12.36
C VAL A 464 -12.78 -34.32 12.10
N GLN A 465 -12.67 -35.61 11.82
CA GLN A 465 -11.44 -36.30 11.50
C GLN A 465 -11.46 -36.74 10.03
N VAL A 466 -10.41 -36.38 9.30
CA VAL A 466 -10.19 -36.79 7.92
C VAL A 466 -9.37 -38.07 7.88
N PHE A 467 -9.78 -39.03 7.05
CA PHE A 467 -9.11 -40.31 6.83
C PHE A 467 -8.78 -40.49 5.35
N ILE A 468 -7.59 -40.99 5.03
CA ILE A 468 -7.20 -41.41 3.69
C ILE A 468 -6.71 -42.85 3.79
N ASP A 469 -7.28 -43.74 2.98
CA ASP A 469 -7.00 -45.18 2.99
C ASP A 469 -7.13 -45.78 4.41
N GLY A 470 -8.15 -45.31 5.15
CA GLY A 470 -8.45 -45.71 6.53
C GLY A 470 -7.53 -45.10 7.60
N LYS A 471 -6.49 -44.35 7.23
CA LYS A 471 -5.56 -43.73 8.18
C LYS A 471 -5.97 -42.30 8.51
N PRO A 472 -5.99 -41.89 9.80
CA PRO A 472 -6.29 -40.51 10.16
C PRO A 472 -5.17 -39.59 9.67
N VAL A 473 -5.53 -38.53 8.94
CA VAL A 473 -4.58 -37.56 8.35
C VAL A 473 -4.60 -36.23 9.10
N ARG A 474 -5.79 -35.70 9.42
CA ARG A 474 -5.95 -34.41 10.10
C ARG A 474 -7.29 -34.28 10.81
N THR A 475 -7.31 -33.52 11.90
CA THR A 475 -8.55 -33.07 12.56
C THR A 475 -8.86 -31.65 12.12
N LEU A 476 -10.11 -31.36 11.77
CA LEU A 476 -10.59 -30.02 11.48
C LEU A 476 -11.53 -29.60 12.62
N ALA A 477 -11.31 -28.41 13.18
CA ALA A 477 -12.17 -27.80 14.18
C ALA A 477 -12.90 -26.59 13.57
N ARG A 478 -13.54 -25.77 14.40
CA ARG A 478 -14.24 -24.54 14.02
C ARG A 478 -13.45 -23.71 12.98
N HIS A 479 -14.17 -23.23 11.97
CA HIS A 479 -13.67 -22.52 10.78
C HIS A 479 -12.84 -23.37 9.78
N GLY A 480 -12.59 -24.65 10.09
CA GLY A 480 -12.04 -25.59 9.13
C GLY A 480 -13.06 -25.90 8.02
N HIS A 481 -12.60 -26.21 6.82
CA HIS A 481 -13.46 -26.49 5.68
C HIS A 481 -12.97 -27.67 4.84
N PHE A 482 -13.86 -28.30 4.07
CA PHE A 482 -13.52 -29.44 3.22
C PHE A 482 -14.56 -29.71 2.13
N GLY A 483 -14.12 -30.35 1.05
CA GLY A 483 -15.00 -30.87 0.00
C GLY A 483 -15.27 -29.89 -1.14
N GLU A 484 -14.56 -28.77 -1.19
CA GLU A 484 -14.72 -27.67 -2.15
C GLU A 484 -14.58 -28.11 -3.62
N ARG A 485 -13.76 -29.13 -3.91
CA ARG A 485 -13.57 -29.68 -5.26
C ARG A 485 -14.85 -30.27 -5.86
N ALA A 486 -15.76 -30.75 -5.02
CA ALA A 486 -17.03 -31.31 -5.46
C ALA A 486 -17.97 -30.26 -6.07
N LEU A 487 -17.76 -28.97 -5.76
CA LEU A 487 -18.56 -27.89 -6.33
C LEU A 487 -18.26 -27.66 -7.82
N LEU A 488 -17.03 -27.95 -8.26
CA LEU A 488 -16.57 -27.63 -9.61
C LEU A 488 -16.64 -28.82 -10.56
N PHE A 489 -16.16 -30.00 -10.15
CA PHE A 489 -15.98 -31.12 -11.07
C PHE A 489 -17.18 -32.07 -11.03
N GLU A 490 -17.80 -32.33 -12.18
CA GLU A 490 -18.85 -33.35 -12.30
C GLU A 490 -18.31 -34.75 -12.01
N GLY A 491 -19.07 -35.53 -11.23
CA GLY A 491 -18.71 -36.91 -10.89
C GLY A 491 -17.45 -37.05 -10.03
N GLN A 492 -16.93 -35.96 -9.45
CA GLN A 492 -15.72 -35.98 -8.64
C GLN A 492 -15.86 -36.90 -7.44
N ARG A 493 -14.98 -37.89 -7.36
CA ARG A 493 -14.91 -38.79 -6.21
C ARG A 493 -14.17 -38.14 -5.06
N ARG A 494 -14.66 -38.34 -3.83
CA ARG A 494 -14.01 -37.93 -2.58
C ARG A 494 -12.68 -38.64 -2.44
N THR A 495 -11.61 -37.87 -2.21
CA THR A 495 -10.25 -38.41 -2.03
C THR A 495 -9.94 -38.84 -0.59
N ALA A 496 -10.87 -38.59 0.33
CA ALA A 496 -10.76 -38.90 1.75
C ALA A 496 -12.16 -39.17 2.32
N SER A 497 -12.24 -39.91 3.43
CA SER A 497 -13.44 -39.98 4.28
C SER A 497 -13.37 -38.91 5.38
N VAL A 498 -14.52 -38.41 5.82
CA VAL A 498 -14.59 -37.44 6.93
C VAL A 498 -15.63 -37.91 7.95
N ARG A 499 -15.25 -38.01 9.23
CA ARG A 499 -16.13 -38.47 10.31
C ARG A 499 -16.11 -37.53 11.50
N VAL A 500 -17.22 -37.44 12.23
CA VAL A 500 -17.30 -36.64 13.46
C VAL A 500 -16.44 -37.23 14.56
N ARG A 501 -15.58 -36.40 15.17
CA ARG A 501 -14.70 -36.77 16.28
C ARG A 501 -15.25 -36.32 17.63
N SER A 502 -15.90 -35.16 17.68
CA SER A 502 -16.54 -34.64 18.90
C SER A 502 -17.84 -35.39 19.24
N HIS A 503 -18.48 -35.05 20.36
CA HIS A 503 -19.81 -35.58 20.71
C HIS A 503 -20.86 -35.24 19.65
N GLU A 504 -20.77 -34.02 19.13
CA GLU A 504 -21.59 -33.48 18.06
C GLU A 504 -20.74 -32.52 17.23
N ALA A 505 -21.03 -32.39 15.94
CA ALA A 505 -20.47 -31.35 15.09
C ALA A 505 -21.56 -30.74 14.22
N GLU A 506 -21.61 -29.40 14.20
CA GLU A 506 -22.43 -28.64 13.28
C GLU A 506 -21.58 -28.19 12.09
N LEU A 507 -22.07 -28.48 10.89
CA LEU A 507 -21.43 -28.15 9.63
C LEU A 507 -22.36 -27.30 8.76
N TRP A 508 -21.85 -26.20 8.21
CA TRP A 508 -22.56 -25.45 7.18
C TRP A 508 -22.24 -26.05 5.82
N CYS A 509 -23.30 -26.44 5.11
CA CYS A 509 -23.23 -27.18 3.85
C CYS A 509 -23.64 -26.27 2.69
N LEU A 510 -22.78 -26.15 1.69
CA LEU A 510 -23.11 -25.55 0.39
C LEU A 510 -23.25 -26.65 -0.65
N GLU A 511 -24.43 -26.81 -1.22
CA GLU A 511 -24.67 -27.79 -2.27
C GLU A 511 -24.17 -27.31 -3.63
N LYS A 512 -23.73 -28.24 -4.48
CA LYS A 512 -23.23 -27.92 -5.83
C LYS A 512 -24.25 -27.14 -6.65
N VAL A 513 -25.52 -27.53 -6.61
CA VAL A 513 -26.58 -26.84 -7.37
C VAL A 513 -26.71 -25.38 -6.95
N ALA A 514 -26.73 -25.11 -5.64
CA ALA A 514 -26.77 -23.75 -5.11
C ALA A 514 -25.53 -22.93 -5.49
N PHE A 515 -24.35 -23.57 -5.52
CA PHE A 515 -23.14 -22.92 -5.99
C PHE A 515 -23.19 -22.58 -7.50
N GLU A 516 -23.73 -23.49 -8.31
CA GLU A 516 -23.88 -23.32 -9.76
C GLU A 516 -24.89 -22.21 -10.11
N GLU A 517 -25.91 -21.97 -9.29
CA GLU A 517 -26.86 -20.86 -9.46
C GLU A 517 -26.22 -19.48 -9.27
N VAL A 518 -25.17 -19.37 -8.45
CA VAL A 518 -24.51 -18.08 -8.17
C VAL A 518 -23.43 -17.75 -9.19
N LEU A 519 -22.83 -18.76 -9.83
CA LEU A 519 -21.74 -18.57 -10.78
C LEU A 519 -22.21 -18.47 -12.22
N THR A 520 -21.67 -17.50 -12.94
CA THR A 520 -21.76 -17.46 -14.40
C THR A 520 -20.98 -18.63 -15.02
N ASP A 521 -21.46 -19.15 -16.15
CA ASP A 521 -20.80 -20.25 -16.86
C ASP A 521 -19.34 -19.89 -17.21
N HIS A 522 -19.10 -18.64 -17.61
CA HIS A 522 -17.76 -18.16 -17.92
C HIS A 522 -16.83 -18.16 -16.70
N LEU A 523 -17.27 -17.63 -15.56
CA LEU A 523 -16.44 -17.62 -14.35
C LEU A 523 -16.15 -19.06 -13.89
N ARG A 524 -17.14 -19.95 -13.97
CA ARG A 524 -16.98 -21.36 -13.64
C ARG A 524 -15.92 -22.04 -14.50
N GLU A 525 -16.00 -21.90 -15.82
CA GLU A 525 -15.02 -22.48 -16.74
C GLU A 525 -13.59 -21.96 -16.50
N GLU A 526 -13.43 -20.67 -16.14
CA GLU A 526 -12.10 -20.10 -15.81
C GLU A 526 -11.54 -20.69 -14.51
N ILE A 527 -12.36 -20.79 -13.46
CA ILE A 527 -11.97 -21.39 -12.19
C ILE A 527 -11.57 -22.86 -12.40
N MET A 528 -12.36 -23.62 -13.17
CA MET A 528 -12.04 -25.00 -13.51
C MET A 528 -10.71 -25.12 -14.26
N ARG A 529 -10.52 -24.32 -15.32
CA ARG A 529 -9.29 -24.33 -16.12
C ARG A 529 -8.07 -24.00 -15.28
N ARG A 530 -8.15 -23.00 -14.41
CA ARG A 530 -7.06 -22.64 -13.49
C ARG A 530 -6.70 -23.78 -12.56
N ILE A 531 -7.69 -24.41 -11.94
CA ILE A 531 -7.46 -25.53 -11.03
C ILE A 531 -6.87 -26.74 -11.77
N GLU A 532 -7.36 -27.06 -12.97
CA GLU A 532 -6.83 -28.17 -13.77
C GLU A 532 -5.35 -27.96 -14.15
N ILE A 533 -5.01 -26.74 -14.57
CA ILE A 533 -3.63 -26.36 -14.93
C ILE A 533 -2.74 -26.40 -13.68
N GLN A 534 -3.19 -25.89 -12.53
CA GLN A 534 -2.42 -25.87 -11.28
C GLN A 534 -2.22 -27.26 -10.65
N ASP A 535 -3.22 -28.14 -10.74
CA ASP A 535 -3.18 -29.49 -10.16
C ASP A 535 -2.32 -30.46 -10.99
N SER A 536 -2.11 -30.17 -12.28
CA SER A 536 -1.32 -31.02 -13.15
C SER A 536 0.14 -31.11 -12.66
N GLN A 537 0.54 -32.27 -12.10
CA GLN A 537 1.96 -32.59 -11.96
C GLN A 537 2.54 -32.75 -13.35
N THR A 538 3.37 -31.79 -13.75
CA THR A 538 3.98 -31.72 -15.05
C THR A 538 5.48 -31.82 -14.85
N ASP A 539 6.09 -32.92 -15.28
CA ASP A 539 7.54 -32.98 -15.40
C ASP A 539 7.93 -32.39 -16.76
N LEU A 540 9.10 -31.79 -16.81
CA LEU A 540 9.66 -31.25 -18.05
C LEU A 540 9.67 -32.28 -19.20
N LYS A 541 10.05 -33.55 -18.93
CA LYS A 541 10.04 -34.65 -19.92
C LYS A 541 8.67 -34.92 -20.57
N ASP A 542 7.59 -34.57 -19.87
CA ASP A 542 6.22 -34.80 -20.32
C ASP A 542 5.74 -33.69 -21.27
N LEU A 543 6.54 -32.64 -21.47
CA LEU A 543 6.25 -31.52 -22.35
C LEU A 543 6.83 -31.74 -23.75
N CYS A 544 5.98 -31.61 -24.76
CA CYS A 544 6.35 -31.56 -26.17
C CYS A 544 6.43 -30.11 -26.63
N HIS A 545 7.51 -29.75 -27.31
CA HIS A 545 7.59 -28.47 -28.01
C HIS A 545 6.57 -28.41 -29.16
N VAL A 546 5.80 -27.33 -29.22
CA VAL A 546 4.90 -27.04 -30.34
C VAL A 546 5.53 -26.00 -31.25
N ARG A 547 5.82 -24.79 -30.73
CA ARG A 547 6.45 -23.70 -31.47
C ARG A 547 7.05 -22.64 -30.54
N VAL A 548 7.91 -21.78 -31.08
CA VAL A 548 8.36 -20.55 -30.39
C VAL A 548 7.25 -19.51 -30.48
N ILE A 549 6.91 -18.88 -29.36
CA ILE A 549 5.86 -17.85 -29.25
C ILE A 549 6.39 -16.49 -28.78
N GLY A 550 7.65 -16.41 -28.34
CA GLY A 550 8.29 -15.14 -28.00
C GLY A 550 9.81 -15.26 -27.97
N ILE A 551 10.49 -14.17 -28.32
CA ILE A 551 11.94 -14.02 -28.22
C ILE A 551 12.18 -12.72 -27.45
N GLY A 552 12.70 -12.82 -26.22
CA GLY A 552 13.00 -11.67 -25.36
C GLY A 552 14.50 -11.55 -25.07
N GLY A 553 14.90 -10.48 -24.39
CA GLY A 553 16.30 -10.20 -24.06
C GLY A 553 17.00 -11.28 -23.21
N PHE A 554 16.22 -12.07 -22.46
CA PHE A 554 16.73 -13.13 -21.56
C PHE A 554 16.51 -14.56 -22.08
N GLY A 555 15.89 -14.75 -23.26
CA GLY A 555 15.72 -16.08 -23.87
C GLY A 555 14.47 -16.27 -24.75
N HIS A 556 14.09 -17.54 -24.91
CA HIS A 556 12.95 -17.95 -25.76
C HIS A 556 11.75 -18.38 -24.92
N VAL A 557 10.56 -17.97 -25.35
CA VAL A 557 9.29 -18.48 -24.82
C VAL A 557 8.68 -19.42 -25.85
N ARG A 558 8.39 -20.65 -25.43
CA ARG A 558 7.89 -21.72 -26.29
C ARG A 558 6.49 -22.14 -25.85
N LEU A 559 5.62 -22.36 -26.82
CA LEU A 559 4.38 -23.12 -26.61
C LEU A 559 4.74 -24.59 -26.49
N VAL A 560 4.31 -25.22 -25.40
CA VAL A 560 4.50 -26.63 -25.14
C VAL A 560 3.17 -27.30 -24.84
N GLU A 561 3.06 -28.58 -25.16
CA GLU A 561 1.87 -29.40 -24.92
C GLU A 561 2.24 -30.61 -24.07
N HIS A 562 1.49 -30.87 -23.00
CA HIS A 562 1.70 -32.04 -22.17
C HIS A 562 1.26 -33.30 -22.93
N ARG A 563 2.16 -34.30 -23.03
CA ARG A 563 1.98 -35.52 -23.83
C ARG A 563 0.66 -36.25 -23.58
N ARG A 564 0.33 -36.47 -22.29
CA ARG A 564 -0.86 -37.17 -21.82
C ARG A 564 -2.13 -36.32 -21.78
N THR A 565 -2.10 -35.18 -21.08
CA THR A 565 -3.32 -34.37 -20.84
C THR A 565 -3.69 -33.49 -22.02
N LYS A 566 -2.78 -33.27 -22.96
CA LYS A 566 -2.95 -32.35 -24.11
C LYS A 566 -3.14 -30.88 -23.72
N LEU A 567 -2.94 -30.55 -22.44
CA LEU A 567 -2.93 -29.18 -21.96
C LEU A 567 -1.73 -28.43 -22.53
N ARG A 568 -1.94 -27.16 -22.86
CA ARG A 568 -0.93 -26.28 -23.46
C ARG A 568 -0.45 -25.23 -22.47
N TYR A 569 0.85 -24.98 -22.50
CA TYR A 569 1.55 -24.09 -21.58
C TYR A 569 2.56 -23.21 -22.32
N ALA A 570 2.99 -22.13 -21.68
CA ALA A 570 4.13 -21.34 -22.11
C ALA A 570 5.37 -21.72 -21.26
N LEU A 571 6.48 -22.03 -21.90
CA LEU A 571 7.74 -22.39 -21.27
C LEU A 571 8.81 -21.34 -21.63
N LYS A 572 9.18 -20.50 -20.66
CA LYS A 572 10.26 -19.50 -20.78
C LYS A 572 11.58 -20.15 -20.36
N GLN A 573 12.56 -20.17 -21.26
CA GLN A 573 13.92 -20.64 -20.97
C GLN A 573 14.84 -19.45 -20.74
N VAL A 574 15.55 -19.45 -19.61
CA VAL A 574 16.58 -18.48 -19.25
C VAL A 574 17.92 -19.19 -19.11
N LYS A 575 18.97 -18.68 -19.77
CA LYS A 575 20.33 -19.23 -19.63
C LYS A 575 20.96 -18.78 -18.31
N LYS A 576 21.71 -19.68 -17.66
CA LYS A 576 22.50 -19.32 -16.48
C LYS A 576 23.73 -18.51 -16.85
N VAL A 577 24.09 -17.54 -16.01
CA VAL A 577 25.32 -16.74 -16.10
C VAL A 577 26.26 -17.25 -15.02
N ASP A 578 27.47 -17.68 -15.38
CA ASP A 578 28.45 -18.28 -14.47
C ASP A 578 27.88 -19.43 -13.62
N GLY A 579 27.02 -20.25 -14.23
CA GLY A 579 26.37 -21.39 -13.57
C GLY A 579 25.27 -21.00 -12.56
N ARG A 580 24.92 -19.71 -12.46
CA ARG A 580 23.87 -19.20 -11.55
C ARG A 580 22.69 -18.61 -12.34
N VAL A 581 21.50 -18.72 -11.75
CA VAL A 581 20.31 -18.03 -12.27
C VAL A 581 20.47 -16.53 -12.00
N PRO A 582 20.19 -15.66 -12.99
CA PRO A 582 20.19 -14.22 -12.77
C PRO A 582 19.25 -13.81 -11.62
N GLU A 583 19.72 -12.90 -10.76
CA GLU A 583 19.00 -12.53 -9.53
C GLU A 583 17.66 -11.82 -9.80
N ASN A 584 17.58 -11.05 -10.88
CA ASN A 584 16.32 -10.44 -11.33
C ASN A 584 15.27 -11.51 -11.70
N VAL A 585 15.70 -12.62 -12.32
CA VAL A 585 14.79 -13.71 -12.72
C VAL A 585 14.29 -14.48 -11.49
N ARG A 586 15.13 -14.65 -10.46
CA ARG A 586 14.68 -15.23 -9.18
C ARG A 586 13.63 -14.36 -8.51
N ARG A 587 13.90 -13.06 -8.38
CA ARG A 587 12.94 -12.10 -7.80
C ARG A 587 11.62 -12.04 -8.58
N GLU A 588 11.67 -12.05 -9.92
CA GLU A 588 10.47 -12.14 -10.78
C GLU A 588 9.64 -13.38 -10.44
N CYS A 589 10.29 -14.55 -10.33
CA CYS A 589 9.61 -15.81 -9.99
C CYS A 589 9.04 -15.80 -8.57
N GLU A 590 9.75 -15.22 -7.60
CA GLU A 590 9.30 -15.09 -6.22
C GLU A 590 8.04 -14.22 -6.12
N LEU A 591 8.03 -13.05 -6.78
CA LEU A 591 6.85 -12.19 -6.83
C LEU A 591 5.68 -12.89 -7.52
N LEU A 592 5.89 -13.47 -8.70
CA LEU A 592 4.84 -14.19 -9.45
C LEU A 592 4.28 -15.41 -8.69
N ALA A 593 5.11 -16.11 -7.91
CA ALA A 593 4.67 -17.25 -7.11
C ALA A 593 3.62 -16.87 -6.06
N GLU A 594 3.66 -15.63 -5.57
CA GLU A 594 2.75 -15.10 -4.56
C GLU A 594 1.45 -14.53 -5.14
N MET A 595 1.40 -14.26 -6.45
CA MET A 595 0.25 -13.63 -7.09
C MET A 595 -0.84 -14.64 -7.43
N ASP A 596 -2.03 -14.51 -6.85
CA ASP A 596 -3.20 -15.34 -7.18
C ASP A 596 -4.38 -14.46 -7.59
N HIS A 597 -4.35 -13.98 -8.84
CA HIS A 597 -5.33 -13.03 -9.36
C HIS A 597 -5.75 -13.40 -10.79
N PRO A 598 -7.03 -13.31 -11.18
CA PRO A 598 -7.53 -13.70 -12.50
C PRO A 598 -6.86 -12.96 -13.66
N PHE A 599 -6.43 -11.71 -13.42
CA PHE A 599 -5.83 -10.82 -14.43
C PHE A 599 -4.30 -10.72 -14.32
N ILE A 600 -3.66 -11.60 -13.54
CA ILE A 600 -2.19 -11.77 -13.53
C ILE A 600 -1.87 -13.15 -14.10
N LEU A 601 -0.77 -13.23 -14.86
CA LEU A 601 -0.23 -14.48 -15.40
C LEU A 601 0.00 -15.51 -14.29
N ASP A 602 -0.52 -16.71 -14.51
CA ASP A 602 -0.28 -17.84 -13.63
C ASP A 602 1.09 -18.50 -13.92
N MET A 603 2.03 -18.37 -12.97
CA MET A 603 3.26 -19.15 -12.94
C MET A 603 3.02 -20.46 -12.18
N LEU A 604 3.21 -21.58 -12.88
CA LEU A 604 2.84 -22.91 -12.39
C LEU A 604 4.01 -23.60 -11.68
N GLN A 605 5.15 -23.67 -12.37
CA GLN A 605 6.30 -24.44 -11.91
C GLN A 605 7.60 -23.90 -12.49
N VAL A 606 8.68 -24.09 -11.76
CA VAL A 606 10.02 -23.70 -12.19
C VAL A 606 10.97 -24.87 -12.07
N TYR A 607 11.78 -25.06 -13.12
CA TYR A 607 12.73 -26.15 -13.23
C TYR A 607 14.13 -25.61 -13.45
N GLU A 608 15.12 -26.28 -12.88
CA GLU A 608 16.51 -25.94 -13.06
C GLU A 608 17.30 -27.13 -13.60
N THR A 609 18.12 -26.85 -14.60
CA THR A 609 19.10 -27.78 -15.18
C THR A 609 20.50 -27.23 -14.95
N THR A 610 21.54 -27.96 -15.33
CA THR A 610 22.93 -27.48 -15.25
C THR A 610 23.16 -26.18 -16.04
N LYS A 611 22.47 -25.99 -17.17
CA LYS A 611 22.70 -24.85 -18.09
C LYS A 611 21.59 -23.79 -18.10
N SER A 612 20.38 -24.14 -17.71
CA SER A 612 19.20 -23.30 -17.92
C SER A 612 18.20 -23.38 -16.78
N TYR A 613 17.41 -22.32 -16.65
CA TYR A 613 16.28 -22.17 -15.77
C TYR A 613 15.01 -22.09 -16.63
N TYR A 614 13.98 -22.84 -16.28
CA TYR A 614 12.76 -22.95 -17.07
C TYR A 614 11.55 -22.56 -16.23
N ILE A 615 10.75 -21.64 -16.72
CA ILE A 615 9.56 -21.13 -16.05
C ILE A 615 8.34 -21.58 -16.86
N LEU A 616 7.52 -22.45 -16.28
CA LEU A 616 6.27 -22.96 -16.86
C LEU A 616 5.09 -22.11 -16.39
N MET A 617 4.32 -21.61 -17.36
CA MET A 617 3.28 -20.62 -17.15
C MET A 617 2.03 -21.00 -17.96
N GLU A 618 0.88 -20.42 -17.61
CA GLU A 618 -0.32 -20.54 -18.44
C GLU A 618 -0.08 -20.03 -19.87
N TYR A 619 -0.72 -20.66 -20.86
CA TYR A 619 -0.67 -20.19 -22.25
C TYR A 619 -1.82 -19.23 -22.55
N ILE A 620 -1.47 -17.98 -22.88
CA ILE A 620 -2.41 -16.91 -23.22
C ILE A 620 -2.47 -16.73 -24.75
N MET A 621 -3.67 -16.84 -25.32
CA MET A 621 -3.86 -17.01 -26.78
C MET A 621 -4.13 -15.73 -27.57
N GLY A 622 -4.51 -14.63 -26.93
CA GLY A 622 -5.06 -13.45 -27.60
C GLY A 622 -4.08 -12.35 -27.99
N GLY A 623 -2.77 -12.61 -27.89
CA GLY A 623 -1.74 -11.60 -28.17
C GLY A 623 -1.64 -10.55 -27.07
N THR A 624 -1.00 -9.42 -27.38
CA THR A 624 -0.81 -8.29 -26.44
C THR A 624 -1.85 -7.22 -26.64
N LEU A 625 -2.13 -6.43 -25.61
CA LEU A 625 -3.00 -5.26 -25.69
C LEU A 625 -2.46 -4.24 -26.71
N ARG A 626 -1.14 -4.20 -26.93
CA ARG A 626 -0.51 -3.46 -28.04
C ARG A 626 -1.11 -3.83 -29.40
N THR A 627 -1.33 -5.12 -29.67
CA THR A 627 -1.92 -5.56 -30.95
C THR A 627 -3.39 -5.16 -31.09
N VAL A 628 -4.13 -5.10 -29.98
CA VAL A 628 -5.51 -4.58 -29.95
C VAL A 628 -5.50 -3.08 -30.27
N LEU A 629 -4.63 -2.30 -29.64
CA LEU A 629 -4.53 -0.85 -29.91
C LEU A 629 -4.08 -0.54 -31.34
N GLN A 630 -3.21 -1.37 -31.93
CA GLN A 630 -2.82 -1.23 -33.33
C GLN A 630 -3.99 -1.48 -34.30
N ALA A 631 -4.91 -2.39 -33.96
CA ALA A 631 -6.08 -2.69 -34.76
C ALA A 631 -7.17 -1.61 -34.65
N GLU A 632 -7.48 -1.18 -33.43
CA GLU A 632 -8.59 -0.25 -33.14
C GLU A 632 -8.18 1.23 -33.25
N ARG A 633 -6.88 1.55 -33.14
CA ARG A 633 -6.28 2.90 -33.04
C ARG A 633 -6.69 3.71 -31.81
N MET A 634 -7.98 3.78 -31.50
CA MET A 634 -8.56 4.43 -30.32
C MET A 634 -9.71 3.57 -29.80
N LEU A 635 -9.84 3.48 -28.49
CA LEU A 635 -10.89 2.75 -27.80
C LEU A 635 -12.02 3.71 -27.41
N GLN A 636 -13.25 3.22 -27.51
CA GLN A 636 -14.41 3.91 -26.92
C GLN A 636 -14.40 3.79 -25.40
N ARG A 637 -15.16 4.65 -24.73
CA ARG A 637 -15.21 4.73 -23.26
C ARG A 637 -15.45 3.37 -22.61
N GLU A 638 -16.42 2.61 -23.08
CA GLU A 638 -16.79 1.31 -22.51
C GLU A 638 -15.61 0.33 -22.58
N ALA A 639 -14.89 0.33 -23.70
CA ALA A 639 -13.73 -0.52 -23.90
C ALA A 639 -12.52 -0.08 -23.05
N ALA A 640 -12.31 1.24 -22.95
CA ALA A 640 -11.29 1.82 -22.09
C ALA A 640 -11.56 1.51 -20.61
N CYS A 641 -12.80 1.66 -20.15
CA CYS A 641 -13.23 1.31 -18.78
C CYS A 641 -13.04 -0.18 -18.49
N PHE A 642 -13.36 -1.06 -19.44
CA PHE A 642 -13.16 -2.51 -19.26
C PHE A 642 -11.67 -2.86 -19.06
N TYR A 643 -10.78 -2.37 -19.94
CA TYR A 643 -9.35 -2.67 -19.82
C TYR A 643 -8.69 -1.95 -18.65
N ALA A 644 -8.98 -0.67 -18.44
CA ALA A 644 -8.45 0.09 -17.31
C ALA A 644 -8.98 -0.46 -15.97
N GLY A 645 -10.28 -0.75 -15.87
CA GLY A 645 -10.89 -1.37 -14.68
C GLY A 645 -10.27 -2.72 -14.32
N SER A 646 -9.98 -3.54 -15.33
CA SER A 646 -9.25 -4.80 -15.13
C SER A 646 -7.84 -4.59 -14.59
N LEU A 647 -7.12 -3.56 -15.08
CA LEU A 647 -5.76 -3.23 -14.64
C LEU A 647 -5.74 -2.55 -13.27
N ILE A 648 -6.75 -1.75 -12.92
CA ILE A 648 -6.92 -1.15 -11.58
C ILE A 648 -6.93 -2.25 -10.52
N MET A 649 -7.71 -3.32 -10.71
CA MET A 649 -7.74 -4.45 -9.77
C MET A 649 -6.40 -5.19 -9.68
N VAL A 650 -5.63 -5.22 -10.77
CA VAL A 650 -4.27 -5.78 -10.75
C VAL A 650 -3.32 -4.90 -9.96
N LEU A 651 -3.35 -3.58 -10.17
CA LEU A 651 -2.46 -2.66 -9.45
C LEU A 651 -2.81 -2.61 -7.96
N GLU A 652 -4.10 -2.59 -7.62
CA GLU A 652 -4.58 -2.64 -6.24
C GLU A 652 -4.03 -3.87 -5.50
N VAL A 653 -4.17 -5.08 -6.07
CA VAL A 653 -3.69 -6.30 -5.39
C VAL A 653 -2.16 -6.35 -5.24
N LEU A 654 -1.42 -5.66 -6.11
CA LEU A 654 0.03 -5.49 -5.99
C LEU A 654 0.38 -4.48 -4.89
N HIS A 655 -0.30 -3.34 -4.88
CA HIS A 655 -0.08 -2.25 -3.94
C HIS A 655 -0.44 -2.65 -2.51
N ASP A 656 -1.50 -3.44 -2.30
CA ASP A 656 -1.85 -4.06 -1.01
C ASP A 656 -0.73 -4.95 -0.43
N ARG A 657 0.19 -5.40 -1.28
CA ARG A 657 1.35 -6.24 -0.92
C ARG A 657 2.65 -5.43 -0.89
N ASN A 658 2.57 -4.11 -0.95
CA ASN A 658 3.70 -3.19 -1.11
C ASN A 658 4.56 -3.53 -2.33
N ILE A 659 3.95 -3.95 -3.44
CA ILE A 659 4.66 -4.24 -4.70
C ILE A 659 4.37 -3.12 -5.69
N VAL A 660 5.41 -2.40 -6.13
CA VAL A 660 5.33 -1.45 -7.24
C VAL A 660 5.70 -2.17 -8.55
N TYR A 661 4.92 -1.95 -9.62
CA TYR A 661 5.07 -2.67 -10.89
C TYR A 661 6.09 -2.02 -11.83
N ARG A 662 6.02 -0.70 -12.03
CA ARG A 662 7.00 0.16 -12.74
C ARG A 662 7.15 -0.01 -14.26
N ASP A 663 6.44 -0.93 -14.89
CA ASP A 663 6.50 -1.12 -16.37
C ASP A 663 5.11 -1.39 -16.98
N LEU A 664 4.08 -0.66 -16.54
CA LEU A 664 2.75 -0.78 -17.10
C LEU A 664 2.70 -0.15 -18.49
N LYS A 665 2.51 -1.00 -19.50
CA LYS A 665 2.41 -0.64 -20.92
C LYS A 665 1.66 -1.73 -21.71
N PRO A 666 1.13 -1.43 -22.91
CA PRO A 666 0.34 -2.39 -23.70
C PRO A 666 1.08 -3.68 -24.07
N GLU A 667 2.42 -3.67 -24.13
CA GLU A 667 3.25 -4.83 -24.44
C GLU A 667 3.26 -5.86 -23.30
N ASN A 668 3.15 -5.40 -22.05
CA ASN A 668 3.20 -6.25 -20.85
C ASN A 668 1.81 -6.73 -20.40
N VAL A 669 0.77 -6.41 -21.17
CA VAL A 669 -0.60 -6.86 -20.94
C VAL A 669 -1.01 -7.75 -22.10
N MET A 670 -1.30 -9.02 -21.83
CA MET A 670 -1.86 -9.93 -22.82
C MET A 670 -3.39 -9.98 -22.73
N VAL A 671 -4.02 -10.39 -23.82
CA VAL A 671 -5.46 -10.64 -23.89
C VAL A 671 -5.67 -12.15 -23.98
N ASP A 672 -6.59 -12.71 -23.19
CA ASP A 672 -6.91 -14.13 -23.22
C ASP A 672 -7.89 -14.49 -24.35
N ALA A 673 -8.22 -15.77 -24.49
CA ALA A 673 -9.12 -16.25 -25.55
C ALA A 673 -10.55 -15.68 -25.46
N ARG A 674 -10.92 -15.09 -24.31
CA ARG A 674 -12.23 -14.48 -24.08
C ARG A 674 -12.17 -12.96 -24.17
N GLY A 675 -11.00 -12.35 -24.31
CA GLY A 675 -10.87 -10.90 -24.41
C GLY A 675 -10.49 -10.19 -23.11
N TYR A 676 -10.27 -10.92 -22.01
CA TYR A 676 -9.83 -10.33 -20.73
C TYR A 676 -8.31 -10.21 -20.65
N VAL A 677 -7.85 -9.26 -19.83
CA VAL A 677 -6.42 -8.98 -19.72
C VAL A 677 -5.69 -9.88 -18.73
N LYS A 678 -4.40 -10.07 -18.97
CA LYS A 678 -3.44 -10.75 -18.12
C LYS A 678 -2.14 -9.93 -18.09
N LEU A 679 -1.70 -9.48 -16.92
CA LEU A 679 -0.40 -8.86 -16.72
C LEU A 679 0.69 -9.94 -16.71
N ILE A 680 1.74 -9.82 -17.55
CA ILE A 680 2.66 -10.93 -17.83
C ILE A 680 4.13 -10.75 -17.43
N ASP A 681 4.61 -9.54 -17.12
CA ASP A 681 6.06 -9.30 -16.95
C ASP A 681 6.40 -8.56 -15.64
N PHE A 682 7.01 -9.26 -14.69
CA PHE A 682 7.39 -8.72 -13.38
C PHE A 682 8.89 -8.41 -13.29
N GLY A 683 9.61 -8.37 -14.43
CA GLY A 683 11.07 -8.30 -14.47
C GLY A 683 11.68 -7.07 -13.78
N ILE A 684 10.92 -5.96 -13.71
CA ILE A 684 11.30 -4.76 -12.94
C ILE A 684 10.29 -4.40 -11.85
N ALA A 685 9.36 -5.28 -11.50
CA ALA A 685 8.54 -5.10 -10.31
C ALA A 685 9.41 -5.20 -9.04
N LYS A 686 9.01 -4.55 -7.95
CA LYS A 686 9.77 -4.57 -6.69
C LYS A 686 8.84 -4.50 -5.50
N ARG A 687 9.08 -5.35 -4.50
CA ARG A 687 8.53 -5.17 -3.16
C ARG A 687 9.27 -4.02 -2.48
N LEU A 688 8.52 -3.04 -2.03
CA LEU A 688 9.02 -1.91 -1.26
C LEU A 688 9.31 -2.36 0.16
N ASP A 689 10.39 -1.84 0.73
CA ASP A 689 10.76 -2.06 2.12
C ASP A 689 9.84 -1.24 3.05
N GLU A 690 10.04 -1.29 4.37
CA GLU A 690 9.19 -0.59 5.35
C GLU A 690 9.04 0.93 5.08
N ASP A 691 10.04 1.54 4.44
CA ASP A 691 10.04 2.96 4.07
C ASP A 691 9.06 3.28 2.92
N GLY A 692 8.53 2.27 2.21
CA GLY A 692 7.58 2.45 1.11
C GLY A 692 8.17 3.15 -0.12
N ARG A 693 9.50 3.27 -0.23
CA ARG A 693 10.19 4.03 -1.28
C ARG A 693 11.26 3.22 -1.99
N THR A 694 11.49 3.55 -3.26
CA THR A 694 12.61 3.06 -4.05
C THR A 694 13.21 4.20 -4.88
N PHE A 695 14.50 4.11 -5.21
CA PHE A 695 15.27 5.22 -5.79
C PHE A 695 15.78 4.91 -7.21
N THR A 696 15.68 3.65 -7.66
CA THR A 696 16.18 3.21 -8.96
C THR A 696 15.30 3.74 -10.09
N CYS A 697 15.85 4.54 -11.00
CA CYS A 697 15.17 5.00 -12.22
C CYS A 697 15.09 3.85 -13.24
N VAL A 698 13.91 3.24 -13.39
CA VAL A 698 13.63 2.13 -14.31
C VAL A 698 12.21 2.26 -14.87
N GLY A 699 11.98 1.71 -16.06
CA GLY A 699 10.69 1.73 -16.74
C GLY A 699 10.83 2.08 -18.22
N THR A 700 9.70 2.13 -18.92
CA THR A 700 9.64 2.58 -20.32
C THR A 700 9.37 4.08 -20.38
N ALA A 701 10.24 4.84 -21.06
CA ALA A 701 10.31 6.30 -20.94
C ALA A 701 8.97 7.05 -21.02
N HIS A 702 8.10 6.72 -21.98
CA HIS A 702 6.79 7.36 -22.15
C HIS A 702 5.81 7.10 -21.01
N TYR A 703 5.97 6.02 -20.25
CA TYR A 703 5.08 5.61 -19.16
C TYR A 703 5.63 5.94 -17.76
N MET A 704 6.86 6.46 -17.68
CA MET A 704 7.50 6.78 -16.40
C MET A 704 6.93 8.05 -15.79
N ALA A 705 6.66 8.01 -14.48
CA ALA A 705 6.21 9.17 -13.71
C ALA A 705 7.35 10.20 -13.49
N PRO A 706 7.03 11.49 -13.33
CA PRO A 706 8.02 12.55 -13.06
C PRO A 706 8.96 12.22 -11.90
N GLU A 707 8.41 11.75 -10.78
CA GLU A 707 9.16 11.39 -9.58
C GLU A 707 10.04 10.13 -9.77
N ALA A 708 9.65 9.21 -10.64
CA ALA A 708 10.48 8.06 -11.01
C ALA A 708 11.69 8.47 -11.86
N ILE A 709 11.55 9.53 -12.67
CA ILE A 709 12.65 10.12 -13.46
C ILE A 709 13.59 10.91 -12.54
N LEU A 710 13.06 11.59 -11.52
CA LEU A 710 13.81 12.45 -10.58
C LEU A 710 14.37 11.72 -9.35
N SER A 711 14.11 10.42 -9.21
CA SER A 711 14.08 9.63 -7.98
C SER A 711 15.35 9.55 -7.10
N ARG A 712 16.47 10.20 -7.45
CA ARG A 712 17.75 10.06 -6.73
C ARG A 712 17.82 10.76 -5.36
N ARG A 713 16.75 11.42 -4.90
CA ARG A 713 16.69 12.09 -3.58
C ARG A 713 15.49 11.72 -2.72
N GLU A 714 14.28 11.85 -3.28
CA GLU A 714 13.03 11.69 -2.50
C GLU A 714 12.47 10.26 -2.61
N GLY A 715 12.94 9.48 -3.59
CA GLY A 715 12.41 8.18 -3.91
C GLY A 715 10.98 8.26 -4.45
N TYR A 716 10.42 7.11 -4.84
CA TYR A 716 9.03 6.99 -5.26
C TYR A 716 8.45 5.66 -4.75
N GLY A 717 7.12 5.61 -4.63
CA GLY A 717 6.38 4.45 -4.16
C GLY A 717 5.48 3.86 -5.24
N THR A 718 4.34 3.34 -4.84
CA THR A 718 3.33 2.70 -5.70
C THR A 718 2.58 3.69 -6.61
N GLU A 719 2.59 4.98 -6.28
CA GLU A 719 1.89 6.05 -6.99
C GLU A 719 2.32 6.22 -8.46
N VAL A 720 3.52 5.72 -8.81
CA VAL A 720 4.03 5.75 -10.20
C VAL A 720 3.22 4.86 -11.13
N ASP A 721 2.60 3.80 -10.60
CA ASP A 721 1.78 2.89 -11.42
C ASP A 721 0.43 3.54 -11.79
N THR A 722 -0.10 4.43 -10.94
CA THR A 722 -1.28 5.23 -11.26
C THR A 722 -1.00 6.20 -12.40
N TRP A 723 0.17 6.83 -12.40
CA TRP A 723 0.63 7.64 -13.54
C TRP A 723 0.73 6.80 -14.82
N SER A 724 1.39 5.64 -14.77
CA SER A 724 1.53 4.77 -15.94
C SER A 724 0.18 4.30 -16.47
N LEU A 725 -0.80 4.03 -15.59
CA LEU A 725 -2.17 3.73 -15.99
C LEU A 725 -2.86 4.93 -16.64
N GLY A 726 -2.63 6.16 -16.14
CA GLY A 726 -3.11 7.39 -16.76
C GLY A 726 -2.54 7.58 -18.17
N VAL A 727 -1.25 7.30 -18.38
CA VAL A 727 -0.61 7.33 -19.70
C VAL A 727 -1.25 6.30 -20.63
N LEU A 728 -1.44 5.07 -20.14
CA LEU A 728 -2.07 3.99 -20.89
C LEU A 728 -3.52 4.31 -21.27
N LEU A 729 -4.29 4.89 -20.34
CA LEU A 729 -5.67 5.31 -20.58
C LEU A 729 -5.75 6.48 -21.57
N PHE A 730 -4.82 7.43 -21.48
CA PHE A 730 -4.71 8.49 -22.48
C PHE A 730 -4.45 7.90 -23.87
N GLU A 731 -3.55 6.92 -23.96
CA GLU A 731 -3.28 6.22 -25.22
C GLU A 731 -4.50 5.48 -25.75
N PHE A 732 -5.29 4.81 -24.88
CA PHE A 732 -6.55 4.19 -25.29
C PHE A 732 -7.48 5.21 -25.95
N LEU A 733 -7.66 6.37 -25.33
CA LEU A 733 -8.70 7.34 -25.69
C LEU A 733 -8.27 8.31 -26.80
N CYS A 734 -6.96 8.60 -26.89
CA CYS A 734 -6.40 9.61 -27.79
C CYS A 734 -5.50 9.01 -28.89
N GLY A 735 -5.13 7.73 -28.80
CA GLY A 735 -4.32 7.02 -29.80
C GLY A 735 -2.84 7.46 -29.86
N GLN A 736 -2.37 8.23 -28.89
CA GLN A 736 -0.99 8.71 -28.78
C GLN A 736 -0.60 8.89 -27.31
N HIS A 737 0.69 9.04 -26.99
CA HIS A 737 1.14 9.36 -25.63
C HIS A 737 0.80 10.82 -25.25
N PRO A 738 0.53 11.12 -23.97
CA PRO A 738 0.24 12.49 -23.50
C PRO A 738 1.45 13.43 -23.58
N PHE A 739 2.65 12.88 -23.41
CA PHE A 739 3.92 13.62 -23.42
C PHE A 739 4.88 12.98 -24.42
N GLY A 740 5.59 13.81 -25.19
CA GLY A 740 6.65 13.33 -26.08
C GLY A 740 6.18 12.33 -27.16
N ALA A 741 4.92 12.41 -27.61
CA ALA A 741 4.30 11.45 -28.52
C ALA A 741 5.12 11.15 -29.80
N PHE A 742 5.88 12.14 -30.28
CA PHE A 742 6.69 12.04 -31.51
C PHE A 742 8.19 12.07 -31.25
N LEU A 743 8.60 11.94 -29.99
CA LEU A 743 10.01 11.94 -29.57
C LEU A 743 10.50 10.50 -29.44
N ASN A 744 11.73 10.26 -29.87
CA ASN A 744 12.35 8.94 -29.85
C ASN A 744 13.55 8.87 -28.88
N GLN A 745 14.11 10.02 -28.49
CA GLN A 745 15.22 10.07 -27.56
C GLN A 745 14.70 10.11 -26.13
N GLN A 746 15.17 9.19 -25.30
CA GLN A 746 14.75 9.06 -23.90
C GLN A 746 14.86 10.38 -23.12
N GLN A 747 15.94 11.14 -23.33
CA GLN A 747 16.14 12.41 -22.65
C GLN A 747 15.10 13.47 -23.03
N GLU A 748 14.75 13.56 -24.31
CA GLU A 748 13.73 14.50 -24.79
C GLU A 748 12.34 14.12 -24.25
N ILE A 749 12.05 12.82 -24.15
CA ILE A 749 10.81 12.30 -23.56
C ILE A 749 10.76 12.63 -22.08
N PHE A 750 11.84 12.41 -21.33
CA PHE A 750 11.92 12.79 -19.92
C PHE A 750 11.70 14.28 -19.71
N GLU A 751 12.31 15.12 -20.54
CA GLU A 751 12.07 16.56 -20.48
C GLU A 751 10.61 16.93 -20.78
N ALA A 752 9.98 16.26 -21.74
CA ALA A 752 8.57 16.46 -22.03
C ALA A 752 7.69 16.06 -20.84
N VAL A 753 7.90 14.88 -20.24
CA VAL A 753 7.18 14.43 -19.04
C VAL A 753 7.30 15.43 -17.89
N LEU A 754 8.51 15.97 -17.67
CA LEU A 754 8.75 16.93 -16.58
C LEU A 754 8.15 18.31 -16.86
N LYS A 755 8.22 18.82 -18.10
CA LYS A 755 7.96 20.25 -18.40
C LYS A 755 6.67 20.51 -19.18
N GLN A 756 6.26 19.60 -20.06
CA GLN A 756 5.11 19.82 -20.95
C GLN A 756 3.81 19.79 -20.14
N GLU A 757 2.87 20.68 -20.46
CA GLU A 757 1.51 20.64 -19.90
C GLU A 757 0.66 19.59 -20.63
N LEU A 758 -0.26 18.96 -19.90
CA LEU A 758 -1.18 17.98 -20.49
C LEU A 758 -2.14 18.68 -21.45
N ALA A 759 -2.18 18.20 -22.69
CA ALA A 759 -3.08 18.71 -23.72
C ALA A 759 -3.83 17.55 -24.38
N PHE A 760 -5.10 17.79 -24.74
CA PHE A 760 -5.96 16.80 -25.37
C PHE A 760 -6.13 17.11 -26.86
N PRO A 761 -6.16 16.10 -27.74
CA PRO A 761 -6.55 16.30 -29.14
C PRO A 761 -7.99 16.84 -29.25
N ASP A 762 -8.26 17.66 -30.26
CA ASP A 762 -9.59 18.24 -30.52
C ASP A 762 -10.69 17.18 -30.70
N ALA A 763 -10.29 15.99 -31.17
CA ALA A 763 -11.19 14.85 -31.40
C ALA A 763 -11.70 14.21 -30.09
N TYR A 764 -10.99 14.37 -28.97
CA TYR A 764 -11.36 13.74 -27.71
C TYR A 764 -12.04 14.75 -26.78
N GLN A 765 -13.38 14.70 -26.67
CA GLN A 765 -14.18 15.72 -25.97
C GLN A 765 -14.93 15.24 -24.73
N ASP A 766 -14.74 13.99 -24.28
CA ASP A 766 -15.40 13.48 -23.07
C ASP A 766 -14.92 14.23 -21.81
N PRO A 767 -15.78 15.03 -21.15
CA PRO A 767 -15.39 15.80 -19.98
C PRO A 767 -14.97 14.92 -18.80
N CYS A 768 -15.65 13.78 -18.61
CA CYS A 768 -15.36 12.89 -17.49
C CYS A 768 -13.97 12.27 -17.66
N GLY A 769 -13.66 11.76 -18.86
CA GLY A 769 -12.36 11.15 -19.08
C GLY A 769 -11.22 12.18 -19.16
N ARG A 770 -11.48 13.42 -19.62
CA ARG A 770 -10.49 14.50 -19.50
C ARG A 770 -10.15 14.80 -18.04
N ARG A 771 -11.16 14.89 -17.17
CA ARG A 771 -10.97 15.10 -15.73
C ARG A 771 -10.17 13.96 -15.09
N LEU A 772 -10.56 12.70 -15.34
CA LEU A 772 -9.84 11.53 -14.86
C LEU A 772 -8.35 11.57 -15.27
N LEU A 773 -8.09 11.84 -16.55
CA LEU A 773 -6.72 11.90 -17.08
C LEU A 773 -5.92 13.06 -16.50
N GLN A 774 -6.54 14.21 -16.23
CA GLN A 774 -5.88 15.33 -15.55
C GLN A 774 -5.50 14.96 -14.12
N GLU A 775 -6.39 14.32 -13.37
CA GLU A 775 -6.15 13.94 -11.97
C GLU A 775 -5.15 12.77 -11.85
N MET A 776 -5.14 11.81 -12.80
CA MET A 776 -4.16 10.70 -12.83
C MET A 776 -2.78 11.12 -13.35
N LEU A 777 -2.71 12.10 -14.24
CA LEU A 777 -1.46 12.64 -14.81
C LEU A 777 -1.02 13.94 -14.10
N GLU A 778 -1.44 14.12 -12.85
CA GLU A 778 -0.92 15.15 -11.97
C GLU A 778 0.56 14.85 -11.66
N LYS A 779 1.42 15.85 -11.87
CA LYS A 779 2.88 15.69 -11.76
C LYS A 779 3.31 15.59 -10.30
N SER A 780 2.61 16.27 -9.40
CA SER A 780 2.83 16.10 -7.96
C SER A 780 2.19 14.79 -7.50
N PRO A 781 2.97 13.79 -7.05
CA PRO A 781 2.43 12.50 -6.63
C PRO A 781 1.41 12.63 -5.49
N GLU A 782 1.59 13.58 -4.58
CA GLU A 782 0.70 13.83 -3.44
C GLU A 782 -0.68 14.37 -3.82
N ASN A 783 -0.81 15.03 -4.99
CA ASN A 783 -2.07 15.55 -5.49
C ASN A 783 -2.71 14.63 -6.55
N ARG A 784 -2.03 13.53 -6.88
CA ARG A 784 -2.48 12.59 -7.91
C ARG A 784 -3.67 11.77 -7.40
N LEU A 785 -4.62 11.51 -8.29
CA LEU A 785 -5.76 10.63 -7.97
C LEU A 785 -5.26 9.30 -7.41
N GLY A 786 -5.88 8.85 -6.32
CA GLY A 786 -5.51 7.62 -5.63
C GLY A 786 -4.24 7.68 -4.80
N ALA A 787 -3.65 8.86 -4.59
CA ALA A 787 -2.63 9.10 -3.55
C ALA A 787 -3.26 9.41 -2.16
N GLY A 788 -4.59 9.50 -2.09
CA GLY A 788 -5.38 9.80 -0.89
C GLY A 788 -5.54 8.61 0.07
N VAL A 789 -6.34 8.79 1.14
CA VAL A 789 -6.63 7.71 2.12
C VAL A 789 -7.30 6.53 1.42
N PHE A 790 -8.17 6.82 0.47
CA PHE A 790 -9.03 5.84 -0.18
C PHE A 790 -8.33 5.15 -1.35
N GLY A 791 -7.11 5.57 -1.71
CA GLY A 791 -6.27 4.87 -2.67
C GLY A 791 -6.99 4.58 -3.99
N TRP A 792 -7.07 3.30 -4.35
CA TRP A 792 -7.76 2.88 -5.58
C TRP A 792 -9.28 3.10 -5.55
N ASP A 793 -9.92 3.25 -4.39
CA ASP A 793 -11.36 3.52 -4.31
C ASP A 793 -11.70 4.90 -4.89
N ASP A 794 -10.86 5.92 -4.67
CA ASP A 794 -11.00 7.25 -5.31
C ASP A 794 -10.99 7.12 -6.84
N VAL A 795 -10.17 6.22 -7.37
CA VAL A 795 -10.09 5.96 -8.82
C VAL A 795 -11.34 5.21 -9.28
N LYS A 796 -11.76 4.17 -8.55
CA LYS A 796 -12.91 3.32 -8.91
C LYS A 796 -14.25 4.07 -8.89
N GLU A 797 -14.41 5.03 -7.98
CA GLU A 797 -15.62 5.83 -7.82
C GLU A 797 -15.71 7.01 -8.81
N HIS A 798 -14.64 7.27 -9.57
CA HIS A 798 -14.64 8.39 -10.52
C HIS A 798 -15.72 8.21 -11.61
N ASP A 799 -16.46 9.28 -11.92
CA ASP A 799 -17.62 9.30 -12.84
C ASP A 799 -17.36 8.67 -14.22
N PHE A 800 -16.11 8.75 -14.71
CA PHE A 800 -15.70 8.09 -15.95
C PHE A 800 -15.86 6.56 -15.91
N LEU A 801 -15.60 5.94 -14.76
CA LEU A 801 -15.69 4.49 -14.52
C LEU A 801 -17.08 4.06 -14.01
N ALA A 802 -18.02 5.00 -13.83
CA ALA A 802 -19.41 4.67 -13.55
C ALA A 802 -20.00 3.77 -14.65
N TRP A 803 -20.74 2.75 -14.22
CA TRP A 803 -21.31 1.73 -15.11
C TRP A 803 -22.83 1.74 -15.08
N PRO A 804 -23.52 1.37 -16.18
CA PRO A 804 -24.98 1.41 -16.22
C PRO A 804 -25.63 0.48 -15.18
N GLY A 805 -26.63 1.02 -14.47
CA GLY A 805 -27.39 0.32 -13.42
C GLY A 805 -26.79 0.51 -12.02
N ASP A 806 -27.47 0.01 -10.99
CA ASP A 806 -26.96 0.04 -9.61
C ASP A 806 -25.90 -1.07 -9.37
N VAL A 807 -25.03 -1.33 -10.36
CA VAL A 807 -24.05 -2.43 -10.34
C VAL A 807 -22.65 -1.89 -10.63
N SER A 808 -21.69 -2.27 -9.80
CA SER A 808 -20.28 -1.90 -9.96
C SER A 808 -19.66 -2.49 -11.23
N LEU A 809 -18.91 -1.66 -11.99
CA LEU A 809 -18.07 -2.12 -13.10
C LEU A 809 -17.14 -3.24 -12.67
N PHE A 810 -16.49 -3.07 -11.52
CA PHE A 810 -15.45 -3.96 -11.02
C PHE A 810 -16.02 -5.33 -10.68
N ASP A 811 -17.19 -5.36 -10.04
CA ASP A 811 -17.93 -6.62 -9.82
C ASP A 811 -18.29 -7.26 -11.17
N CYS A 812 -18.80 -6.50 -12.13
CA CYS A 812 -19.13 -7.06 -13.45
C CYS A 812 -17.90 -7.63 -14.18
N ILE A 813 -16.72 -7.00 -14.06
CA ILE A 813 -15.48 -7.49 -14.67
C ILE A 813 -15.04 -8.79 -13.98
N VAL A 814 -15.01 -8.84 -12.64
CA VAL A 814 -14.63 -10.03 -11.86
C VAL A 814 -15.58 -11.19 -12.13
N GLU A 815 -16.89 -10.92 -12.17
CA GLU A 815 -17.95 -11.91 -12.40
C GLU A 815 -18.03 -12.38 -13.86
N ARG A 816 -17.20 -11.82 -14.74
CA ARG A 816 -17.18 -12.07 -16.18
C ARG A 816 -18.50 -11.74 -16.90
N MET A 817 -19.16 -10.67 -16.44
CA MET A 817 -20.47 -10.21 -16.93
C MET A 817 -20.35 -9.11 -18.00
N VAL A 818 -19.21 -8.44 -18.10
CA VAL A 818 -18.98 -7.43 -19.16
C VAL A 818 -18.61 -8.14 -20.46
N HIS A 819 -19.29 -7.82 -21.56
CA HIS A 819 -18.91 -8.30 -22.89
C HIS A 819 -17.55 -7.70 -23.29
N PRO A 820 -16.50 -8.51 -23.53
CA PRO A 820 -15.18 -7.97 -23.82
C PRO A 820 -15.13 -7.20 -25.15
N PRO A 821 -14.44 -6.05 -25.22
CA PRO A 821 -14.43 -5.20 -26.42
C PRO A 821 -13.81 -5.88 -27.64
N HIS A 822 -12.75 -6.64 -27.39
CA HIS A 822 -12.04 -7.40 -28.41
C HIS A 822 -11.93 -8.86 -27.96
N VAL A 823 -12.61 -9.75 -28.68
CA VAL A 823 -12.43 -11.19 -28.54
C VAL A 823 -11.53 -11.67 -29.68
N PRO A 824 -10.33 -12.18 -29.37
CA PRO A 824 -9.42 -12.65 -30.41
C PRO A 824 -10.07 -13.75 -31.24
N LYS A 825 -10.05 -13.63 -32.58
CA LYS A 825 -10.43 -14.73 -33.46
C LYS A 825 -9.50 -15.91 -33.16
N SER A 826 -10.06 -17.13 -33.05
CA SER A 826 -9.27 -18.35 -32.84
C SER A 826 -8.04 -18.34 -33.73
N ALA A 827 -6.87 -18.29 -33.11
CA ALA A 827 -5.57 -18.06 -33.74
C ALA A 827 -5.41 -18.68 -35.15
N SER A 828 -5.54 -17.87 -36.20
CA SER A 828 -4.88 -18.09 -37.48
C SER A 828 -3.45 -17.51 -37.37
N PHE A 829 -2.55 -18.25 -36.71
CA PHE A 829 -1.12 -17.91 -36.70
C PHE A 829 -0.35 -19.02 -37.41
N VAL A 830 0.32 -18.62 -38.49
CA VAL A 830 1.07 -19.41 -39.49
C VAL A 830 1.62 -20.73 -38.96
N GLU A 831 1.12 -21.83 -39.53
CA GLU A 831 1.64 -23.19 -39.37
C GLU A 831 2.98 -23.33 -40.09
N HIS A 832 4.09 -22.86 -39.51
CA HIS A 832 5.41 -23.33 -39.92
C HIS A 832 6.23 -23.62 -38.66
N CYS A 833 6.47 -24.89 -38.36
CA CYS A 833 7.81 -25.47 -38.54
C CYS A 833 7.84 -26.95 -38.12
N SER A 834 8.18 -27.79 -39.10
CA SER A 834 8.75 -29.11 -38.92
C SER A 834 10.19 -29.00 -38.42
N GLN A 835 10.41 -29.19 -37.12
CA GLN A 835 11.67 -29.68 -36.55
C GLN A 835 11.44 -30.11 -35.09
N GLU A 836 11.51 -31.41 -34.83
CA GLU A 836 11.56 -31.97 -33.48
C GLU A 836 12.88 -31.55 -32.82
N LEU A 837 12.85 -30.47 -32.03
CA LEU A 837 13.91 -30.22 -31.06
C LEU A 837 13.62 -31.10 -29.85
N THR A 838 14.29 -32.26 -29.77
CA THR A 838 14.35 -33.05 -28.56
C THR A 838 15.04 -32.22 -27.49
N PHE A 839 14.36 -32.00 -26.37
CA PHE A 839 14.97 -31.44 -25.17
C PHE A 839 15.99 -32.47 -24.63
N ASN A 840 17.25 -32.32 -25.01
CA ASN A 840 18.31 -33.27 -24.64
C ASN A 840 18.82 -33.10 -23.19
N ASP A 841 18.32 -32.11 -22.45
CA ASP A 841 18.81 -31.72 -21.12
C ASP A 841 17.98 -32.31 -19.94
N TRP A 842 16.95 -33.14 -20.19
CA TRP A 842 16.03 -33.62 -19.14
C TRP A 842 16.65 -34.60 -18.12
N HIS A 843 17.79 -35.22 -18.44
CA HIS A 843 18.37 -36.26 -17.58
C HIS A 843 19.02 -35.71 -16.29
N GLU A 844 19.12 -34.38 -16.12
CA GLU A 844 19.80 -33.69 -15.01
C GLU A 844 18.88 -32.69 -14.28
N GLU A 845 17.57 -32.89 -14.34
CA GLU A 845 16.57 -31.97 -13.79
C GLU A 845 16.53 -31.99 -12.25
N LYS A 846 16.48 -30.80 -11.65
CA LYS A 846 16.02 -30.61 -10.27
C LYS A 846 14.85 -29.62 -10.25
N GLU A 847 13.73 -30.05 -9.69
CA GLU A 847 12.64 -29.16 -9.30
C GLU A 847 13.13 -28.31 -8.11
N ILE A 848 13.00 -26.98 -8.20
CA ILE A 848 13.51 -26.07 -7.15
C ILE A 848 12.38 -25.32 -6.49
N VAL A 849 11.53 -24.68 -7.29
CA VAL A 849 10.41 -23.89 -6.81
C VAL A 849 9.18 -24.31 -7.57
N ARG A 850 8.22 -24.87 -6.84
CA ARG A 850 6.84 -24.95 -7.28
C ARG A 850 6.13 -23.72 -6.75
N SER A 851 5.22 -23.15 -7.55
CA SER A 851 4.23 -22.22 -7.02
C SER A 851 3.69 -22.79 -5.71
N ARG A 852 3.76 -22.04 -4.60
CA ARG A 852 3.30 -22.49 -3.26
C ARG A 852 1.80 -22.78 -3.23
N ARG A 853 1.11 -22.69 -4.36
CA ARG A 853 -0.29 -22.99 -4.63
C ARG A 853 -0.59 -24.49 -4.70
N LYS A 854 0.02 -25.29 -3.82
CA LYS A 854 -0.80 -26.39 -3.29
C LYS A 854 -1.98 -25.68 -2.63
N CYS A 855 -3.23 -26.04 -2.99
CA CYS A 855 -4.32 -26.06 -2.01
C CYS A 855 -3.63 -26.47 -0.73
N VAL A 856 -3.56 -25.60 0.29
CA VAL A 856 -2.77 -25.84 1.49
C VAL A 856 -3.10 -27.26 1.91
N THR A 857 -2.22 -28.21 1.57
CA THR A 857 -2.21 -29.50 2.20
C THR A 857 -1.58 -29.11 3.49
N TYR A 858 -2.45 -28.61 4.40
CA TYR A 858 -2.13 -28.23 5.75
C TYR A 858 -1.26 -29.36 6.26
N ARG A 859 0.04 -29.09 6.33
CA ARG A 859 0.94 -29.90 7.13
C ARG A 859 0.64 -29.61 8.57
#